data_AF-A0A1W1CDL4-F1
#
_entry.id   AF-A0A1W1CDL4-F1
#
_cell.length_a   1.000
_cell.length_b   1.000
_cell.length_c   1.000
_cell.angle_alpha   90.00
_cell.angle_beta   90.00
_cell.angle_gamma   90.00
#
_symmetry.space_group_name_H-M   'P 1'
#
loop_
_entity.id
_entity.type
_entity.pdbx_description
1 polymer ?
#
loop_
_entity_poly.entity_id
_entity_poly.type
_entity_poly.pdbx_seq_one_letter_code
_entity_poly.pdbx_strand_id
1 'polypeptide(L)'
;MDDTCIVLPSARAIRHKQLALEEESLFLPHYITMSDFIAKLALVKGYRFLDEDSRTLLLLEASDFKNFQNLQIERNFFTFTKNSAYIFKFFEELSAELYDIENLSGVDVYGEFEEHITILQELYRRYEALCSEKKLLDRIFLPKEYTFNAELLKAFETVEIVLEGYLTNFELELLQKAAEYCRVIIHFDASRFNRKMQKKLQALGFAIDEVGHYLLLLNDKTILKKEPLQRKTKISCESFSEQILQIAFIKQKIYEFVQKWYAPEKIAVILPNEHTAQSIRSFDEKSNLNFAMGESFTQSEVYQKLRATFDYMDDATCENTKRVERLGVEYYKIFEAHYKKKITEVDFKALMQELALSIANKTEAKIFQEELHKFVKLLPFLEQMNTRSVLNLFLQRLASRSIDDVRGGKITVMGVLETRSIAFDAVIIIDFDDNSVPKRSNKDMFLNTSLRELANLPTMQDRENLQKHYYEMLLRRSKETAICYTASEQNRPSRFLKELGIKTQQGYEEKEYAGILFTRSKPNVQTAKEIVAPYSFERIKLSNSRLKTYLTCKRRYYYAYVKHIQEHEIPRDMPQEHAIGSDIHKALERLYKKRDFYDDVRELQLDLERELEAAMGSSELERYLCAIEKKRLRAFCQNEIERFRAGWRVAYVEEPLEVPFGGMTLQGKIDRIDKKGNLLDVLDYKTGSYTLYNKNNFPDATDFQLEFYYLLAGKEGNVNSCGFYDLKEGKVVSELFLDQKLEILKAHIQDLLAVKELNFTMTDDTKACIYCPYALLCGRA
;
A
#
# COMPACT_ATOMS: atom_id res chain seq x y z
N MET A 1 -34.41 11.30 42.06
CA MET A 1 -33.73 10.41 41.10
C MET A 1 -34.09 10.97 39.74
N ASP A 2 -33.13 11.16 38.85
CA ASP A 2 -33.45 11.67 37.51
C ASP A 2 -34.23 10.59 36.77
N ASP A 3 -35.54 10.77 36.66
CA ASP A 3 -36.46 9.87 35.92
C ASP A 3 -36.37 10.11 34.40
N THR A 4 -35.23 10.62 33.92
CA THR A 4 -34.98 11.00 32.53
C THR A 4 -33.93 10.10 31.90
N CYS A 5 -34.29 9.48 30.77
CA CYS A 5 -33.39 8.74 29.90
C CYS A 5 -32.94 9.63 28.74
N ILE A 6 -31.64 9.83 28.57
CA ILE A 6 -31.06 10.64 27.49
C ILE A 6 -30.42 9.71 26.46
N VAL A 7 -30.98 9.69 25.26
CA VAL A 7 -30.54 8.91 24.12
C VAL A 7 -29.59 9.76 23.26
N LEU A 8 -28.35 9.31 23.14
CA LEU A 8 -27.27 9.98 22.40
C LEU A 8 -26.84 9.17 21.17
N PRO A 9 -26.27 9.83 20.13
CA PRO A 9 -25.94 9.16 18.87
C PRO A 9 -24.73 8.23 18.94
N SER A 10 -23.89 8.35 19.99
CA SER A 10 -22.68 7.54 20.14
C SER A 10 -22.26 7.37 21.59
N ALA A 11 -21.54 6.27 21.89
CA ALA A 11 -20.93 6.05 23.19
C ALA A 11 -19.90 7.15 23.54
N ARG A 12 -19.29 7.80 22.55
CA ARG A 12 -18.35 8.91 22.78
C ARG A 12 -19.07 10.18 23.24
N ALA A 13 -20.24 10.48 22.67
CA ALA A 13 -21.08 11.59 23.15
C ALA A 13 -21.49 11.37 24.61
N ILE A 14 -21.83 10.13 24.98
CA ILE A 14 -22.11 9.74 26.37
C ILE A 14 -20.92 10.05 27.27
N ARG A 15 -19.73 9.54 26.95
CA ARG A 15 -18.52 9.79 27.75
C ARG A 15 -18.21 11.29 27.88
N HIS A 16 -18.33 12.05 26.79
CA HIS A 16 -18.07 13.49 26.82
C HIS A 16 -19.08 14.25 27.70
N LYS A 17 -20.36 13.84 27.70
CA LYS A 17 -21.39 14.41 28.59
C LYS A 17 -21.15 14.03 30.05
N GLN A 18 -20.80 12.78 30.32
CA GLN A 18 -20.48 12.30 31.67
C GLN A 18 -19.27 13.05 32.26
N LEU A 19 -18.19 13.21 31.49
CA LEU A 19 -17.00 13.96 31.93
C LEU A 19 -17.31 15.43 32.25
N ALA A 20 -18.24 16.05 31.53
CA ALA A 20 -18.66 17.43 31.83
C ALA A 20 -19.52 17.51 33.11
N LEU A 21 -20.24 16.45 33.47
CA LEU A 21 -21.12 16.38 34.63
C LEU A 21 -20.43 15.91 35.90
N GLU A 22 -19.32 15.19 35.80
CA GLU A 22 -18.47 14.80 36.94
C GLU A 22 -18.00 16.02 37.74
N GLU A 23 -17.94 17.21 37.11
CA GLU A 23 -17.62 18.48 37.77
C GLU A 23 -18.83 19.14 38.48
N GLU A 24 -20.07 18.73 38.17
CA GLU A 24 -21.29 19.46 38.55
C GLU A 24 -22.25 18.67 39.47
N SER A 25 -22.29 17.33 39.41
CA SER A 25 -23.26 16.51 40.19
C SER A 25 -22.77 15.08 40.50
N LEU A 26 -23.18 14.55 41.66
CA LEU A 26 -22.98 13.14 42.07
C LEU A 26 -23.99 12.16 41.43
N PHE A 27 -25.12 12.66 40.92
CA PHE A 27 -26.13 11.85 40.23
C PHE A 27 -26.02 12.08 38.73
N LEU A 28 -25.69 11.01 37.99
CA LEU A 28 -25.59 11.03 36.54
C LEU A 28 -26.93 10.61 35.92
N PRO A 29 -27.44 11.36 34.92
CA PRO A 29 -28.59 10.95 34.14
C PRO A 29 -28.38 9.59 33.46
N HIS A 30 -29.48 8.88 33.16
CA HIS A 30 -29.40 7.62 32.44
C HIS A 30 -29.09 7.87 30.96
N TYR A 31 -27.83 7.64 30.56
CA TYR A 31 -27.41 7.75 29.16
C TYR A 31 -27.44 6.40 28.45
N ILE A 32 -27.97 6.40 27.23
CA ILE A 32 -28.00 5.23 26.36
C ILE A 32 -27.77 5.63 24.90
N THR A 33 -27.20 4.74 24.09
CA THR A 33 -27.08 4.99 22.65
C THR A 33 -28.40 4.73 21.94
N MET A 34 -28.64 5.39 20.79
CA MET A 34 -29.85 5.11 19.98
C MET A 34 -29.97 3.62 19.62
N SER A 35 -28.88 2.98 19.21
CA SER A 35 -28.87 1.55 18.86
C SER A 35 -29.22 0.66 20.06
N ASP A 36 -28.65 0.93 21.23
CA ASP A 36 -28.93 0.15 22.43
C ASP A 36 -30.36 0.39 22.95
N PHE A 37 -30.86 1.62 22.81
CA PHE A 37 -32.22 1.97 23.18
C PHE A 37 -33.24 1.23 22.34
N ILE A 38 -33.09 1.27 21.01
CA ILE A 38 -33.96 0.54 20.07
C ILE A 38 -33.88 -0.96 20.29
N ALA A 39 -32.69 -1.52 20.49
CA ALA A 39 -32.52 -2.95 20.78
C ALA A 39 -33.20 -3.38 22.09
N LYS A 40 -33.23 -2.51 23.11
CA LYS A 40 -33.94 -2.80 24.37
C LYS A 40 -35.46 -2.63 24.26
N LEU A 41 -35.95 -1.80 23.33
CA LEU A 41 -37.38 -1.65 23.04
C LEU A 41 -37.95 -2.84 22.25
N ALA A 42 -37.15 -3.44 21.37
CA ALA A 42 -37.56 -4.57 20.54
C ALA A 42 -37.06 -5.91 21.12
N LEU A 43 -37.89 -6.58 21.91
CA LEU A 43 -37.57 -7.89 22.47
C LEU A 43 -38.03 -9.02 21.55
N VAL A 44 -37.13 -9.95 21.23
CA VAL A 44 -37.46 -11.15 20.45
C VAL A 44 -37.27 -12.38 21.33
N LYS A 45 -38.37 -13.05 21.68
CA LYS A 45 -38.34 -14.23 22.55
C LYS A 45 -37.99 -15.49 21.77
N GLY A 46 -37.06 -16.29 22.30
CA GLY A 46 -36.75 -17.61 21.75
C GLY A 46 -35.77 -17.62 20.57
N TYR A 47 -35.20 -16.46 20.22
CA TYR A 47 -34.19 -16.32 19.17
C TYR A 47 -32.80 -16.01 19.75
N ARG A 48 -31.74 -16.34 19.00
CA ARG A 48 -30.34 -15.93 19.29
C ARG A 48 -29.84 -14.98 18.22
N PHE A 49 -29.08 -13.95 18.62
CA PHE A 49 -28.43 -13.05 17.66
C PHE A 49 -27.37 -13.79 16.83
N LEU A 50 -27.30 -13.48 15.53
CA LEU A 50 -26.23 -13.97 14.68
C LEU A 50 -24.96 -13.12 14.85
N ASP A 51 -23.82 -13.80 14.86
CA ASP A 51 -22.54 -13.17 14.56
C ASP A 51 -22.35 -13.00 13.04
N GLU A 52 -21.51 -12.06 12.62
CA GLU A 52 -21.33 -11.70 11.20
C GLU A 52 -20.84 -12.87 10.32
N ASP A 53 -20.12 -13.84 10.91
CA ASP A 53 -19.62 -15.00 10.18
C ASP A 53 -20.75 -15.98 9.90
N SER A 54 -21.50 -16.36 10.94
CA SER A 54 -22.72 -17.17 10.81
C SER A 54 -23.73 -16.52 9.86
N ARG A 55 -23.86 -15.19 9.92
CA ARG A 55 -24.71 -14.40 9.03
C ARG A 55 -24.35 -14.60 7.55
N THR A 56 -23.07 -14.42 7.22
CA THR A 56 -22.56 -14.58 5.86
C THR A 56 -22.74 -16.02 5.35
N LEU A 57 -22.54 -17.01 6.23
CA LEU A 57 -22.71 -18.42 5.90
C LEU A 57 -24.14 -18.80 5.56
N LEU A 58 -25.11 -18.33 6.35
CA LEU A 58 -26.52 -18.57 6.05
C LEU A 58 -26.97 -17.87 4.77
N LEU A 59 -26.44 -16.68 4.47
CA LEU A 59 -26.73 -16.03 3.19
C LEU A 59 -26.12 -16.81 2.01
N LEU A 60 -24.93 -17.39 2.20
CA LEU A 60 -24.32 -18.27 1.19
C LEU A 60 -25.17 -19.54 0.95
N GLU A 61 -25.71 -20.14 2.01
CA GLU A 61 -26.66 -21.24 1.93
C GLU A 61 -27.95 -20.81 1.21
N ALA A 62 -28.53 -19.65 1.56
CA ALA A 62 -29.71 -19.08 0.92
C ALA A 62 -29.50 -18.78 -0.58
N SER A 63 -28.26 -18.48 -0.99
CA SER A 63 -27.91 -18.22 -2.40
C SER A 63 -27.89 -19.46 -3.29
N ASP A 64 -28.14 -20.66 -2.75
CA ASP A 64 -28.08 -21.92 -3.49
C ASP A 64 -29.27 -22.19 -4.41
N PHE A 65 -29.42 -21.39 -5.46
CA PHE A 65 -30.47 -21.55 -6.46
C PHE A 65 -30.01 -21.10 -7.85
N LYS A 66 -30.63 -21.67 -8.88
CA LYS A 66 -30.15 -21.60 -10.28
C LYS A 66 -29.98 -20.16 -10.78
N ASN A 67 -30.93 -19.27 -10.49
CA ASN A 67 -30.95 -17.91 -11.04
C ASN A 67 -29.98 -16.95 -10.31
N PHE A 68 -29.42 -17.33 -9.16
CA PHE A 68 -28.50 -16.46 -8.40
C PHE A 68 -27.27 -16.05 -9.22
N GLN A 69 -26.80 -16.91 -10.13
CA GLN A 69 -25.65 -16.65 -10.99
C GLN A 69 -25.81 -15.39 -11.86
N ASN A 70 -27.05 -14.97 -12.14
CA ASN A 70 -27.34 -13.82 -12.99
C ASN A 70 -27.03 -12.48 -12.30
N LEU A 71 -26.90 -12.45 -10.96
CA LEU A 71 -26.37 -11.29 -10.23
C LEU A 71 -24.86 -11.07 -10.44
N GLN A 72 -24.18 -11.95 -11.17
CA GLN A 72 -22.72 -11.93 -11.37
C GLN A 72 -21.92 -11.99 -10.05
N ILE A 73 -22.55 -12.53 -8.98
CA ILE A 73 -21.90 -12.76 -7.69
C ILE A 73 -21.47 -14.22 -7.63
N GLU A 74 -20.16 -14.47 -7.59
CA GLU A 74 -19.64 -15.82 -7.42
C GLU A 74 -19.98 -16.37 -6.02
N ARG A 75 -20.38 -17.64 -5.98
CA ARG A 75 -20.66 -18.38 -4.73
C ARG A 75 -19.42 -19.01 -4.08
N ASN A 76 -18.22 -18.72 -4.61
CA ASN A 76 -16.99 -19.02 -3.89
C ASN A 76 -16.97 -18.19 -2.59
N PHE A 77 -16.77 -18.82 -1.44
CA PHE A 77 -16.83 -18.14 -0.14
C PHE A 77 -16.00 -16.85 -0.10
N PHE A 78 -14.79 -16.83 -0.69
CA PHE A 78 -13.92 -15.65 -0.70
C PHE A 78 -14.54 -14.46 -1.44
N THR A 79 -15.03 -14.69 -2.66
CA THR A 79 -15.69 -13.67 -3.46
C THR A 79 -17.02 -13.26 -2.82
N PHE A 80 -17.76 -14.24 -2.27
CA PHE A 80 -19.05 -14.04 -1.65
C PHE A 80 -18.95 -13.19 -0.38
N THR A 81 -17.98 -13.40 0.52
CA THR A 81 -17.82 -12.57 1.72
C THR A 81 -17.67 -11.10 1.36
N LYS A 82 -16.92 -10.76 0.30
CA LYS A 82 -16.76 -9.37 -0.15
C LYS A 82 -18.07 -8.76 -0.68
N ASN A 83 -18.86 -9.55 -1.41
CA ASN A 83 -20.09 -9.07 -2.06
C ASN A 83 -21.32 -9.12 -1.14
N SER A 84 -21.35 -10.02 -0.17
CA SER A 84 -22.44 -10.21 0.80
C SER A 84 -22.75 -8.94 1.58
N ALA A 85 -21.73 -8.12 1.87
CA ALA A 85 -21.89 -6.84 2.55
C ALA A 85 -22.80 -5.85 1.78
N TYR A 86 -22.87 -5.93 0.45
CA TYR A 86 -23.81 -5.12 -0.33
C TYR A 86 -25.25 -5.63 -0.17
N ILE A 87 -25.45 -6.96 -0.20
CA ILE A 87 -26.76 -7.60 -0.03
C ILE A 87 -27.31 -7.28 1.36
N PHE A 88 -26.52 -7.50 2.41
CA PHE A 88 -26.93 -7.21 3.78
C PHE A 88 -27.31 -5.75 3.98
N LYS A 89 -26.48 -4.81 3.48
CA LYS A 89 -26.80 -3.38 3.57
C LYS A 89 -28.10 -3.02 2.87
N PHE A 90 -28.36 -3.61 1.71
CA PHE A 90 -29.61 -3.38 0.98
C PHE A 90 -30.82 -3.91 1.75
N PHE A 91 -30.77 -5.14 2.26
CA PHE A 91 -31.85 -5.70 3.07
C PHE A 91 -32.06 -4.98 4.40
N GLU A 92 -30.98 -4.51 5.04
CA GLU A 92 -31.03 -3.65 6.23
C GLU A 92 -31.69 -2.31 5.92
N GLU A 93 -31.39 -1.69 4.77
CA GLU A 93 -32.03 -0.45 4.33
C GLU A 93 -33.55 -0.63 4.11
N LEU A 94 -33.96 -1.71 3.43
CA LEU A 94 -35.38 -2.05 3.25
C LEU A 94 -36.09 -2.25 4.60
N SER A 95 -35.48 -3.05 5.47
CA SER A 95 -35.99 -3.35 6.81
C SER A 95 -36.15 -2.09 7.66
N ALA A 96 -35.12 -1.24 7.70
CA ALA A 96 -35.12 0.00 8.46
C ALA A 96 -36.19 0.99 7.98
N GLU A 97 -36.39 1.10 6.66
CA GLU A 97 -37.45 1.93 6.08
C GLU A 97 -38.82 1.25 6.04
N LEU A 98 -38.97 0.04 6.60
CA LEU A 98 -40.22 -0.75 6.56
C LEU A 98 -40.76 -0.94 5.13
N TYR A 99 -39.86 -1.06 4.15
CA TYR A 99 -40.21 -1.31 2.76
C TYR A 99 -40.22 -2.80 2.47
N ASP A 100 -41.39 -3.34 2.07
CA ASP A 100 -41.50 -4.74 1.67
C ASP A 100 -40.80 -4.97 0.33
N ILE A 101 -39.87 -5.94 0.30
CA ILE A 101 -39.11 -6.30 -0.88
C ILE A 101 -40.00 -6.77 -2.04
N GLU A 102 -41.17 -7.33 -1.74
CA GLU A 102 -42.15 -7.76 -2.76
C GLU A 102 -42.74 -6.56 -3.54
N ASN A 103 -42.72 -5.35 -2.96
CA ASN A 103 -43.19 -4.13 -3.62
C ASN A 103 -42.16 -3.53 -4.59
N LEU A 104 -40.92 -4.03 -4.65
CA LEU A 104 -39.90 -3.50 -5.57
C LEU A 104 -40.28 -3.70 -7.04
N SER A 105 -40.94 -4.83 -7.37
CA SER A 105 -41.35 -5.14 -8.74
C SER A 105 -42.34 -4.12 -9.31
N GLY A 106 -43.14 -3.47 -8.45
CA GLY A 106 -44.08 -2.42 -8.86
C GLY A 106 -43.43 -1.06 -9.15
N VAL A 107 -42.19 -0.85 -8.70
CA VAL A 107 -41.45 0.41 -8.85
C VAL A 107 -40.59 0.42 -10.11
N ASP A 108 -40.18 -0.75 -10.60
CA ASP A 108 -39.41 -0.90 -11.84
C ASP A 108 -40.29 -0.77 -13.09
N VAL A 109 -40.74 0.46 -13.37
CA VAL A 109 -41.67 0.78 -14.46
C VAL A 109 -41.17 0.31 -15.84
N TYR A 110 -39.86 0.24 -16.04
CA TYR A 110 -39.23 -0.11 -17.32
C TYR A 110 -38.68 -1.55 -17.37
N GLY A 111 -38.80 -2.31 -16.28
CA GLY A 111 -38.28 -3.69 -16.20
C GLY A 111 -36.75 -3.78 -16.34
N GLU A 112 -36.02 -2.70 -16.05
CA GLU A 112 -34.55 -2.68 -16.22
C GLU A 112 -33.84 -3.57 -15.18
N PHE A 113 -34.48 -3.79 -14.03
CA PHE A 113 -33.94 -4.52 -12.88
C PHE A 113 -34.80 -5.73 -12.48
N GLU A 114 -35.82 -6.08 -13.26
CA GLU A 114 -36.81 -7.13 -12.96
C GLU A 114 -36.14 -8.46 -12.56
N GLU A 115 -35.13 -8.88 -13.31
CA GLU A 115 -34.38 -10.10 -13.04
C GLU A 115 -33.61 -10.01 -11.70
N HIS A 116 -32.92 -8.90 -11.45
CA HIS A 116 -32.18 -8.67 -10.19
C HIS A 116 -33.11 -8.62 -8.99
N ILE A 117 -34.25 -7.92 -9.09
CA ILE A 117 -35.26 -7.82 -8.03
C ILE A 117 -35.82 -9.20 -7.70
N THR A 118 -36.16 -10.00 -8.72
CA THR A 118 -36.67 -11.37 -8.53
C THR A 118 -35.67 -12.25 -7.78
N ILE A 119 -34.39 -12.16 -8.13
CA ILE A 119 -33.32 -12.91 -7.45
C ILE A 119 -33.17 -12.44 -5.99
N LEU A 120 -33.24 -11.13 -5.74
CA LEU A 120 -33.14 -10.58 -4.39
C LEU A 120 -34.35 -10.97 -3.52
N GLN A 121 -35.57 -11.00 -4.06
CA GLN A 121 -36.78 -11.46 -3.38
C GLN A 121 -36.67 -12.94 -3.00
N GLU A 122 -36.24 -13.79 -3.94
CA GLU A 122 -36.03 -15.21 -3.67
C GLU A 122 -34.95 -15.42 -2.61
N LEU A 123 -33.82 -14.73 -2.73
CA LEU A 123 -32.74 -14.79 -1.74
C LEU A 123 -33.23 -14.35 -0.35
N TYR A 124 -34.00 -13.27 -0.27
CA TYR A 124 -34.58 -12.77 0.97
C TYR A 124 -35.49 -13.81 1.63
N ARG A 125 -36.43 -14.41 0.87
CA ARG A 125 -37.35 -15.45 1.38
C ARG A 125 -36.60 -16.68 1.88
N ARG A 126 -35.59 -17.15 1.15
CA ARG A 126 -34.78 -18.30 1.57
C ARG A 126 -33.95 -18.00 2.80
N TYR A 127 -33.37 -16.80 2.89
CA TYR A 127 -32.61 -16.37 4.07
C TYR A 127 -33.51 -16.25 5.32
N GLU A 128 -34.71 -15.69 5.17
CA GLU A 128 -35.73 -15.60 6.23
C GLU A 128 -36.13 -16.98 6.75
N ALA A 129 -36.38 -17.93 5.84
CA ALA A 129 -36.74 -19.30 6.19
C ALA A 129 -35.62 -19.99 7.02
N LEU A 130 -34.36 -19.86 6.59
CA LEU A 130 -33.20 -20.42 7.30
C LEU A 130 -33.03 -19.81 8.70
N CYS A 131 -33.18 -18.48 8.81
CA CYS A 131 -33.10 -17.79 10.10
C CYS A 131 -34.21 -18.25 11.06
N SER A 132 -35.44 -18.37 10.55
CA SER A 132 -36.60 -18.82 11.32
C SER A 132 -36.47 -20.26 11.79
N GLU A 133 -36.06 -21.18 10.90
CA GLU A 133 -35.86 -22.60 11.22
C GLU A 133 -34.82 -22.80 12.33
N LYS A 134 -33.70 -22.07 12.24
CA LYS A 134 -32.60 -22.16 13.20
C LYS A 134 -32.81 -21.29 14.46
N LYS A 135 -33.93 -20.55 14.55
CA LYS A 135 -34.24 -19.57 15.62
C LYS A 135 -33.11 -18.55 15.81
N LEU A 136 -32.61 -18.03 14.70
CA LEU A 136 -31.56 -17.03 14.64
C LEU A 136 -32.14 -15.69 14.20
N LEU A 137 -31.86 -14.63 14.95
CA LEU A 137 -32.37 -13.28 14.68
C LEU A 137 -31.33 -12.45 13.96
N ASP A 138 -31.58 -12.19 12.68
CA ASP A 138 -30.90 -11.13 11.92
C ASP A 138 -31.66 -9.81 12.11
N ARG A 139 -30.92 -8.70 12.18
CA ARG A 139 -31.50 -7.35 12.28
C ARG A 139 -32.42 -7.01 11.10
N ILE A 140 -32.23 -7.65 9.95
CA ILE A 140 -33.11 -7.51 8.76
C ILE A 140 -34.55 -7.90 9.07
N PHE A 141 -34.77 -8.87 9.96
CA PHE A 141 -36.11 -9.39 10.27
C PHE A 141 -36.69 -8.83 11.58
N LEU A 142 -35.93 -8.01 12.30
CA LEU A 142 -36.35 -7.44 13.58
C LEU A 142 -37.70 -6.70 13.50
N PRO A 143 -38.01 -5.90 12.45
CA PRO A 143 -39.31 -5.23 12.37
C PRO A 143 -40.50 -6.17 12.21
N LYS A 144 -40.29 -7.39 11.67
CA LYS A 144 -41.35 -8.39 11.49
C LYS A 144 -41.62 -9.19 12.77
N GLU A 145 -40.57 -9.45 13.54
CA GLU A 145 -40.59 -10.39 14.66
C GLU A 145 -40.08 -9.71 15.93
N TYR A 146 -40.88 -8.80 16.52
CA TYR A 146 -40.57 -8.20 17.82
C TYR A 146 -41.78 -8.07 18.73
N THR A 147 -41.50 -8.08 20.04
CA THR A 147 -42.42 -7.67 21.09
C THR A 147 -41.95 -6.37 21.69
N PHE A 148 -42.83 -5.37 21.77
CA PHE A 148 -42.50 -4.07 22.32
C PHE A 148 -42.33 -4.13 23.84
N ASN A 149 -41.19 -3.67 24.34
CA ASN A 149 -40.84 -3.69 25.75
C ASN A 149 -41.34 -2.44 26.50
N ALA A 150 -42.65 -2.39 26.75
CA ALA A 150 -43.25 -1.27 27.47
C ALA A 150 -42.75 -1.13 28.92
N GLU A 151 -42.35 -2.23 29.57
CA GLU A 151 -41.88 -2.22 30.97
C GLU A 151 -40.60 -1.39 31.14
N LEU A 152 -39.73 -1.36 30.13
CA LEU A 152 -38.52 -0.52 30.15
C LEU A 152 -38.89 0.97 30.29
N LEU A 153 -39.93 1.41 29.60
CA LEU A 153 -40.30 2.83 29.54
C LEU A 153 -41.01 3.30 30.79
N LYS A 154 -41.72 2.41 31.50
CA LYS A 154 -42.35 2.74 32.80
C LYS A 154 -41.35 3.14 33.87
N ALA A 155 -40.06 2.84 33.68
CA ALA A 155 -38.99 3.27 34.58
C ALA A 155 -38.57 4.74 34.38
N PHE A 156 -39.05 5.41 33.32
CA PHE A 156 -38.68 6.78 32.98
C PHE A 156 -39.92 7.66 32.82
N GLU A 157 -39.93 8.84 33.42
CA GLU A 157 -40.96 9.86 33.16
C GLU A 157 -40.74 10.51 31.79
N THR A 158 -39.47 10.77 31.45
CA THR A 158 -39.08 11.46 30.21
C THR A 158 -37.97 10.72 29.47
N VAL A 159 -38.08 10.64 28.15
CA VAL A 159 -37.04 10.18 27.24
C VAL A 159 -36.66 11.33 26.32
N GLU A 160 -35.42 11.79 26.40
CA GLU A 160 -34.87 12.81 25.52
C GLU A 160 -33.96 12.20 24.46
N ILE A 161 -34.20 12.52 23.20
CA ILE A 161 -33.48 11.96 22.06
C ILE A 161 -32.73 13.07 21.37
N VAL A 162 -31.41 13.02 21.38
CA VAL A 162 -30.57 13.92 20.60
C VAL A 162 -30.43 13.36 19.19
N LEU A 163 -31.26 13.87 18.28
CA LEU A 163 -31.31 13.41 16.90
C LEU A 163 -30.23 14.07 16.06
N GLU A 164 -29.14 13.34 15.88
CA GLU A 164 -28.11 13.66 14.89
C GLU A 164 -28.06 12.60 13.80
N GLY A 165 -28.94 12.80 12.83
CA GLY A 165 -28.98 12.01 11.61
C GLY A 165 -30.36 11.93 11.02
N TYR A 166 -30.68 10.75 10.50
CA TYR A 166 -31.97 10.41 9.93
C TYR A 166 -32.58 9.30 10.77
N LEU A 167 -33.81 9.48 11.25
CA LEU A 167 -34.60 8.40 11.87
C LEU A 167 -35.21 7.57 10.76
N THR A 168 -34.99 6.27 10.82
CA THR A 168 -35.61 5.29 9.93
C THR A 168 -37.11 5.14 10.25
N ASN A 169 -37.91 4.53 9.37
CA ASN A 169 -39.35 4.36 9.65
C ASN A 169 -39.59 3.42 10.83
N PHE A 170 -38.79 2.36 10.96
CA PHE A 170 -38.87 1.45 12.08
C PHE A 170 -38.54 2.12 13.42
N GLU A 171 -37.46 2.90 13.48
CA GLU A 171 -37.12 3.66 14.68
C GLU A 171 -38.24 4.63 15.06
N LEU A 172 -38.79 5.33 14.07
CA LEU A 172 -39.88 6.28 14.31
C LEU A 172 -41.15 5.59 14.83
N GLU A 173 -41.52 4.42 14.29
CA GLU A 173 -42.65 3.63 14.79
C GLU A 173 -42.45 3.25 16.27
N LEU A 174 -41.25 2.80 16.64
CA LEU A 174 -40.92 2.47 18.03
C LEU A 174 -40.98 3.68 18.95
N LEU A 175 -40.52 4.84 18.49
CA LEU A 175 -40.59 6.08 19.27
C LEU A 175 -42.03 6.58 19.44
N GLN A 176 -42.87 6.44 18.42
CA GLN A 176 -44.29 6.77 18.52
C GLN A 176 -45.00 5.86 19.54
N LYS A 177 -44.71 4.55 19.51
CA LYS A 177 -45.18 3.61 20.54
C LYS A 177 -44.66 3.98 21.93
N ALA A 178 -43.40 4.43 22.03
CA ALA A 178 -42.82 4.87 23.29
C ALA A 178 -43.54 6.10 23.90
N ALA A 179 -44.06 6.99 23.06
CA ALA A 179 -44.81 8.17 23.48
C ALA A 179 -46.16 7.83 24.13
N GLU A 180 -46.65 6.59 24.05
CA GLU A 180 -47.85 6.16 24.80
C GLU A 180 -47.56 5.91 26.29
N TYR A 181 -46.29 5.70 26.66
CA TYR A 181 -45.90 5.28 28.02
C TYR A 181 -45.11 6.34 28.78
N CYS A 182 -44.41 7.23 28.09
CA CYS A 182 -43.57 8.26 28.70
C CYS A 182 -43.52 9.53 27.83
N ARG A 183 -43.00 10.63 28.36
CA ARG A 183 -42.81 11.88 27.61
C ARG A 183 -41.60 11.75 26.69
N VAL A 184 -41.79 11.78 25.37
CA VAL A 184 -40.69 11.64 24.40
C VAL A 184 -40.38 13.00 23.76
N ILE A 185 -39.18 13.53 24.01
CA ILE A 185 -38.70 14.81 23.49
C ILE A 185 -37.58 14.54 22.48
N ILE A 186 -37.70 15.07 21.27
CA ILE A 186 -36.67 14.99 20.24
C ILE A 186 -35.99 16.35 20.12
N HIS A 187 -34.69 16.38 20.37
CA HIS A 187 -33.81 17.51 20.09
C HIS A 187 -33.34 17.41 18.63
N PHE A 188 -33.73 18.37 17.79
CA PHE A 188 -33.48 18.33 16.35
C PHE A 188 -32.88 19.63 15.83
N ASP A 189 -31.72 19.54 15.18
CA ASP A 189 -31.07 20.67 14.49
C ASP A 189 -31.49 20.69 13.01
N ALA A 190 -32.41 21.58 12.63
CA ALA A 190 -32.81 21.77 11.24
C ALA A 190 -31.78 22.62 10.48
N SER A 191 -31.33 22.12 9.33
CA SER A 191 -30.32 22.75 8.48
C SER A 191 -30.72 22.71 7.00
N ARG A 192 -29.99 23.40 6.12
CA ARG A 192 -30.28 23.32 4.67
C ARG A 192 -30.01 21.94 4.07
N PHE A 193 -29.24 21.07 4.74
CA PHE A 193 -28.82 19.78 4.22
C PHE A 193 -29.70 18.60 4.68
N ASN A 194 -30.37 18.66 5.84
CA ASN A 194 -31.21 17.55 6.34
C ASN A 194 -32.71 17.69 5.99
N ARG A 195 -33.02 18.21 4.79
CA ARG A 195 -34.41 18.44 4.32
C ARG A 195 -35.28 17.18 4.31
N LYS A 196 -34.71 16.00 4.02
CA LYS A 196 -35.47 14.74 4.02
C LYS A 196 -36.04 14.42 5.41
N MET A 197 -35.23 14.59 6.46
CA MET A 197 -35.68 14.41 7.85
C MET A 197 -36.71 15.48 8.26
N GLN A 198 -36.52 16.74 7.82
CA GLN A 198 -37.50 17.80 8.07
C GLN A 198 -38.86 17.47 7.47
N LYS A 199 -38.91 17.05 6.20
CA LYS A 199 -40.16 16.61 5.55
C LYS A 199 -40.83 15.46 6.31
N LYS A 200 -40.03 14.52 6.82
CA LYS A 200 -40.53 13.39 7.62
C LYS A 200 -41.17 13.84 8.93
N LEU A 201 -40.54 14.77 9.65
CA LEU A 201 -41.10 15.38 10.86
C LEU A 201 -42.33 16.27 10.55
N GLN A 202 -42.32 16.99 9.42
CA GLN A 202 -43.48 17.77 8.96
C GLN A 202 -44.68 16.86 8.67
N ALA A 203 -44.47 15.71 8.02
CA ALA A 203 -45.52 14.73 7.77
C ALA A 203 -46.13 14.15 9.06
N LEU A 204 -45.40 14.17 10.18
CA LEU A 204 -45.93 13.79 11.49
C LEU A 204 -46.78 14.89 12.15
N GLY A 205 -46.68 16.14 11.68
CA GLY A 205 -47.42 17.30 12.19
C GLY A 205 -46.56 18.43 12.74
N PHE A 206 -45.22 18.35 12.68
CA PHE A 206 -44.35 19.42 13.20
C PHE A 206 -44.13 20.55 12.19
N ALA A 207 -44.39 21.80 12.59
CA ALA A 207 -44.13 23.00 11.78
C ALA A 207 -42.64 23.40 11.78
N ILE A 208 -41.82 22.70 10.99
CA ILE A 208 -40.38 22.97 10.85
C ILE A 208 -40.15 23.79 9.58
N ASP A 209 -40.20 25.12 9.71
CA ASP A 209 -40.18 26.01 8.54
C ASP A 209 -38.84 26.74 8.34
N GLU A 210 -37.94 26.69 9.32
CA GLU A 210 -36.71 27.48 9.34
C GLU A 210 -35.50 26.66 9.85
N VAL A 211 -34.30 27.18 9.57
CA VAL A 211 -33.05 26.65 10.14
C VAL A 211 -32.98 27.03 11.61
N GLY A 212 -32.86 26.05 12.50
CA GLY A 212 -32.96 26.27 13.94
C GLY A 212 -32.76 24.98 14.73
N HIS A 213 -32.60 25.14 16.03
CA HIS A 213 -32.70 24.07 17.01
C HIS A 213 -34.15 23.96 17.49
N TYR A 214 -34.69 22.75 17.49
CA TYR A 214 -36.08 22.46 17.83
C TYR A 214 -36.14 21.40 18.93
N LEU A 215 -36.98 21.66 19.95
CA LEU A 215 -37.42 20.66 20.91
C LEU A 215 -38.83 20.22 20.55
N LEU A 216 -38.97 18.97 20.11
CA LEU A 216 -40.20 18.42 19.58
C LEU A 216 -40.78 17.43 20.59
N LEU A 217 -41.99 17.67 21.08
CA LEU A 217 -42.72 16.71 21.92
C LEU A 217 -43.49 15.75 21.03
N LEU A 218 -43.13 14.47 21.06
CA LEU A 218 -43.73 13.46 20.17
C LEU A 218 -45.16 13.08 20.58
N ASN A 219 -45.47 13.13 21.88
CA ASN A 219 -46.79 12.78 22.44
C ASN A 219 -47.93 13.59 21.80
N ASP A 220 -47.79 14.92 21.82
CA ASP A 220 -48.82 15.85 21.33
C ASP A 220 -48.48 16.46 19.96
N LYS A 221 -47.32 16.10 19.40
CA LYS A 221 -46.78 16.65 18.15
C LYS A 221 -46.61 18.17 18.19
N THR A 222 -46.18 18.69 19.34
CA THR A 222 -45.99 20.13 19.58
C THR A 222 -44.51 20.51 19.62
N ILE A 223 -44.21 21.75 19.25
CA ILE A 223 -42.86 22.32 19.36
C ILE A 223 -42.76 23.02 20.72
N LEU A 224 -41.96 22.46 21.63
CA LEU A 224 -41.74 23.03 22.96
C LEU A 224 -40.85 24.27 22.91
N LYS A 225 -39.85 24.24 22.03
CA LYS A 225 -38.84 25.30 21.92
C LYS A 225 -38.32 25.37 20.49
N LYS A 226 -38.11 26.60 20.01
CA LYS A 226 -37.45 26.90 18.73
C LYS A 226 -36.41 27.98 18.98
N GLU A 227 -35.16 27.70 18.64
CA GLU A 227 -34.04 28.63 18.77
C GLU A 227 -33.29 28.73 17.44
N PRO A 228 -32.73 29.89 17.09
CA PRO A 228 -31.82 29.96 15.95
C PRO A 228 -30.55 29.14 16.26
N LEU A 229 -30.01 28.44 15.27
CA LEU A 229 -28.69 27.81 15.41
C LEU A 229 -27.64 28.90 15.65
N GLN A 230 -27.16 29.07 16.89
CA GLN A 230 -26.26 30.16 17.29
C GLN A 230 -24.81 30.00 16.82
N ARG A 231 -24.17 31.18 16.69
CA ARG A 231 -22.77 31.60 16.45
C ARG A 231 -22.16 31.51 15.04
N LYS A 232 -21.61 32.66 14.63
CA LYS A 232 -20.66 32.83 13.52
C LYS A 232 -19.30 32.30 13.98
N THR A 233 -18.93 31.14 13.46
CA THR A 233 -17.58 30.58 13.60
C THR A 233 -16.59 31.42 12.81
N LYS A 234 -15.41 31.67 13.39
CA LYS A 234 -14.30 32.20 12.61
C LYS A 234 -13.68 31.05 11.82
N ILE A 235 -13.86 31.06 10.49
CA ILE A 235 -13.36 30.02 9.61
C ILE A 235 -12.23 30.57 8.76
N SER A 236 -11.09 29.88 8.75
CA SER A 236 -9.99 30.11 7.80
C SER A 236 -9.80 28.88 6.92
N CYS A 237 -9.49 29.07 5.63
CA CYS A 237 -9.21 27.98 4.70
C CYS A 237 -7.90 28.23 3.95
N GLU A 238 -6.98 27.28 3.98
CA GLU A 238 -5.67 27.34 3.32
C GLU A 238 -5.48 26.18 2.34
N SER A 239 -4.65 26.37 1.32
CA SER A 239 -4.35 25.36 0.29
C SER A 239 -2.87 25.04 0.21
N PHE A 240 -2.53 23.78 0.01
CA PHE A 240 -1.16 23.29 -0.08
C PHE A 240 -0.92 22.52 -1.38
N SER A 241 0.28 22.63 -1.95
CA SER A 241 0.70 21.82 -3.10
C SER A 241 0.84 20.33 -2.77
N GLU A 242 1.24 20.02 -1.53
CA GLU A 242 1.58 18.69 -1.06
C GLU A 242 0.79 18.29 0.20
N GLN A 243 0.37 17.03 0.27
CA GLN A 243 -0.45 16.53 1.39
C GLN A 243 0.30 16.62 2.73
N ILE A 244 1.62 16.39 2.72
CA ILE A 244 2.44 16.38 3.95
C ILE A 244 2.45 17.74 4.66
N LEU A 245 2.29 18.85 3.93
CA LEU A 245 2.25 20.20 4.50
C LEU A 245 1.03 20.43 5.39
N GLN A 246 -0.05 19.65 5.21
CA GLN A 246 -1.21 19.71 6.10
C GLN A 246 -0.87 19.25 7.52
N ILE A 247 0.15 18.41 7.70
CA ILE A 247 0.65 18.02 9.04
C ILE A 247 1.32 19.23 9.73
N ALA A 248 2.05 20.04 8.96
CA ALA A 248 2.63 21.29 9.45
C ALA A 248 1.53 22.28 9.85
N PHE A 249 0.48 22.37 9.04
CA PHE A 249 -0.72 23.16 9.34
C PHE A 249 -1.40 22.73 10.64
N ILE A 250 -1.58 21.41 10.87
CA ILE A 250 -2.11 20.90 12.15
C ILE A 250 -1.27 21.39 13.32
N LYS A 251 0.06 21.21 13.27
CA LYS A 251 0.98 21.63 14.34
C LYS A 251 0.90 23.14 14.61
N GLN A 252 0.90 23.95 13.56
CA GLN A 252 0.78 25.40 13.69
C GLN A 252 -0.56 25.80 14.31
N LYS A 253 -1.68 25.29 13.79
CA LYS A 253 -3.02 25.68 14.28
C LYS A 253 -3.27 25.22 15.70
N ILE A 254 -2.78 24.04 16.09
CA ILE A 254 -2.79 23.61 17.49
C ILE A 254 -2.05 24.64 18.36
N TYR A 255 -0.84 25.04 17.97
CA TYR A 255 -0.06 26.03 18.71
C TYR A 255 -0.80 27.38 18.80
N GLU A 256 -1.34 27.88 17.69
CA GLU A 256 -2.13 29.12 17.64
C GLU A 256 -3.38 29.04 18.54
N PHE A 257 -4.07 27.91 18.56
CA PHE A 257 -5.27 27.72 19.37
C PHE A 257 -4.95 27.66 20.86
N VAL A 258 -3.87 27.00 21.25
CA VAL A 258 -3.41 26.99 22.64
C VAL A 258 -2.95 28.38 23.09
N GLN A 259 -2.27 29.14 22.23
CA GLN A 259 -1.90 30.54 22.49
C GLN A 259 -3.12 31.47 22.67
N LYS A 260 -4.26 31.13 22.05
CA LYS A 260 -5.55 31.81 22.23
C LYS A 260 -6.33 31.31 23.45
N TRP A 261 -5.71 30.51 24.32
CA TRP A 261 -6.32 29.95 25.54
C TRP A 261 -7.46 28.95 25.31
N TYR A 262 -7.50 28.30 24.15
CA TYR A 262 -8.35 27.11 24.00
C TYR A 262 -7.73 25.94 24.76
N ALA A 263 -8.53 25.31 25.63
CA ALA A 263 -8.10 24.12 26.36
C ALA A 263 -7.77 22.98 25.37
N PRO A 264 -6.62 22.31 25.49
CA PRO A 264 -6.22 21.24 24.55
C PRO A 264 -7.26 20.14 24.37
N GLU A 265 -8.00 19.79 25.44
CA GLU A 265 -9.06 18.79 25.44
C GLU A 265 -10.31 19.23 24.63
N LYS A 266 -10.42 20.53 24.33
CA LYS A 266 -11.48 21.12 23.50
C LYS A 266 -11.00 21.42 22.07
N ILE A 267 -9.84 20.92 21.67
CA ILE A 267 -9.31 21.00 20.31
C ILE A 267 -9.46 19.64 19.62
N ALA A 268 -9.98 19.63 18.39
CA ALA A 268 -10.09 18.43 17.58
C ALA A 268 -9.45 18.58 16.20
N VAL A 269 -8.82 17.51 15.72
CA VAL A 269 -8.35 17.34 14.34
C VAL A 269 -9.26 16.34 13.64
N ILE A 270 -9.88 16.76 12.55
CA ILE A 270 -10.89 16.00 11.82
C ILE A 270 -10.30 15.50 10.53
N LEU A 271 -10.38 14.18 10.34
CA LEU A 271 -9.87 13.49 9.18
C LEU A 271 -11.05 13.00 8.32
N PRO A 272 -11.30 13.62 7.15
CA PRO A 272 -12.21 13.04 6.16
C PRO A 272 -11.74 11.65 5.70
N ASN A 273 -10.43 11.44 5.68
CA ASN A 273 -9.77 10.18 5.40
C ASN A 273 -8.88 9.76 6.59
N GLU A 274 -9.29 8.74 7.33
CA GLU A 274 -8.57 8.26 8.52
C GLU A 274 -7.19 7.66 8.19
N HIS A 275 -6.90 7.29 6.93
CA HIS A 275 -5.58 6.79 6.54
C HIS A 275 -4.46 7.83 6.78
N THR A 276 -4.79 9.13 6.73
CA THR A 276 -3.83 10.23 6.98
C THR A 276 -3.30 10.21 8.43
N ALA A 277 -3.98 9.51 9.35
CA ALA A 277 -3.59 9.38 10.74
C ALA A 277 -2.20 8.80 10.96
N GLN A 278 -1.80 7.82 10.13
CA GLN A 278 -0.48 7.18 10.24
C GLN A 278 0.62 8.22 10.01
N SER A 279 0.47 9.05 8.99
CA SER A 279 1.40 10.12 8.67
C SER A 279 1.46 11.16 9.79
N ILE A 280 0.31 11.60 10.31
CA ILE A 280 0.26 12.55 11.44
C ILE A 280 0.95 11.97 12.68
N ARG A 281 0.75 10.68 12.97
CA ARG A 281 1.36 9.96 14.09
C ARG A 281 2.88 9.97 14.02
N SER A 282 3.47 9.75 12.84
CA SER A 282 4.92 9.78 12.64
C SER A 282 5.56 11.14 12.96
N PHE A 283 4.78 12.23 12.93
CA PHE A 283 5.23 13.57 13.30
C PHE A 283 4.79 13.98 14.72
N ASP A 284 4.03 13.17 15.47
CA ASP A 284 3.60 13.48 16.84
C ASP A 284 4.59 12.94 17.90
N GLU A 285 5.83 13.41 17.82
CA GLU A 285 6.93 12.98 18.71
C GLU A 285 6.63 13.20 20.20
N LYS A 286 5.79 14.19 20.53
CA LYS A 286 5.43 14.55 21.92
C LYS A 286 4.16 13.85 22.41
N SER A 287 3.53 12.99 21.61
CA SER A 287 2.28 12.30 21.94
C SER A 287 1.17 13.26 22.40
N ASN A 288 1.06 14.43 21.76
CA ASN A 288 0.03 15.41 22.10
C ASN A 288 -1.35 15.00 21.59
N LEU A 289 -1.39 14.13 20.58
CA LEU A 289 -2.59 13.72 19.87
C LEU A 289 -3.07 12.35 20.34
N ASN A 290 -4.39 12.22 20.50
CA ASN A 290 -5.06 10.96 20.78
C ASN A 290 -5.94 10.57 19.58
N PHE A 291 -5.70 9.39 19.00
CA PHE A 291 -6.32 8.96 17.75
C PHE A 291 -7.49 8.03 18.03
N ALA A 292 -8.69 8.55 17.77
CA ALA A 292 -9.98 7.94 18.04
C ALA A 292 -10.19 6.53 17.45
N MET A 293 -9.59 6.26 16.31
CA MET A 293 -9.70 5.05 15.50
C MET A 293 -8.62 4.01 15.85
N GLY A 294 -7.71 4.35 16.76
CA GLY A 294 -6.61 3.48 17.16
C GLY A 294 -5.53 3.36 16.09
N GLU A 295 -4.78 2.27 16.17
CA GLU A 295 -3.74 1.88 15.23
C GLU A 295 -4.17 0.63 14.47
N SER A 296 -3.93 0.58 13.16
CA SER A 296 -4.22 -0.63 12.38
C SER A 296 -3.39 -1.79 12.90
N PHE A 297 -4.02 -2.95 13.10
CA PHE A 297 -3.33 -4.16 13.52
C PHE A 297 -2.27 -4.61 12.49
N THR A 298 -2.31 -4.09 11.26
CA THR A 298 -1.26 -4.30 10.25
C THR A 298 0.12 -3.78 10.67
N GLN A 299 0.16 -2.80 11.57
CA GLN A 299 1.41 -2.26 12.12
C GLN A 299 1.95 -3.09 13.28
N SER A 300 1.17 -4.02 13.82
CA SER A 300 1.60 -4.89 14.92
C SER A 300 2.73 -5.82 14.51
N GLU A 301 3.60 -6.15 15.48
CA GLU A 301 4.72 -7.04 15.24
C GLU A 301 4.24 -8.41 14.78
N VAL A 302 3.23 -8.99 15.46
CA VAL A 302 2.68 -10.30 15.07
C VAL A 302 2.16 -10.32 13.64
N TYR A 303 1.47 -9.27 13.20
CA TYR A 303 0.94 -9.21 11.84
C TYR A 303 2.06 -9.15 10.81
N GLN A 304 3.04 -8.26 11.00
CA GLN A 304 4.16 -8.12 10.07
C GLN A 304 4.97 -9.42 9.94
N LYS A 305 5.20 -10.10 11.07
CA LYS A 305 5.88 -11.41 11.11
C LYS A 305 5.09 -12.49 10.37
N LEU A 306 3.78 -12.58 10.61
CA LEU A 306 2.92 -13.56 9.93
C LEU A 306 2.76 -13.25 8.44
N ARG A 307 2.66 -11.97 8.07
CA ARG A 307 2.59 -11.53 6.67
C ARG A 307 3.88 -11.83 5.92
N ALA A 308 5.04 -11.52 6.50
CA ALA A 308 6.33 -11.83 5.90
C ALA A 308 6.51 -13.35 5.71
N THR A 309 6.05 -14.15 6.68
CA THR A 309 6.02 -15.61 6.58
C THR A 309 5.15 -16.07 5.42
N PHE A 310 3.93 -15.54 5.31
CA PHE A 310 3.03 -15.83 4.20
C PHE A 310 3.67 -15.48 2.85
N ASP A 311 4.23 -14.28 2.71
CA ASP A 311 4.84 -13.83 1.45
C ASP A 311 6.04 -14.71 1.06
N TYR A 312 6.91 -15.09 2.01
CA TYR A 312 8.03 -16.01 1.78
C TYR A 312 7.58 -17.41 1.36
N MET A 313 6.54 -17.94 2.00
CA MET A 313 5.99 -19.26 1.66
C MET A 313 5.24 -19.28 0.33
N ASP A 314 4.68 -18.14 -0.07
CA ASP A 314 4.04 -17.97 -1.37
C ASP A 314 5.07 -17.86 -2.49
N ASP A 315 6.11 -17.03 -2.26
CA ASP A 315 7.22 -16.83 -3.18
C ASP A 315 8.51 -16.55 -2.41
N ALA A 316 9.47 -17.48 -2.50
CA ALA A 316 10.73 -17.44 -1.77
C ALA A 316 11.78 -16.55 -2.47
N THR A 317 11.37 -15.35 -2.87
CA THR A 317 12.25 -14.33 -3.46
C THR A 317 13.38 -13.95 -2.50
N CYS A 318 14.45 -13.39 -3.05
CA CYS A 318 15.54 -12.80 -2.27
C CYS A 318 15.01 -11.76 -1.28
N GLU A 319 14.06 -10.92 -1.70
CA GLU A 319 13.44 -9.92 -0.84
C GLU A 319 12.67 -10.56 0.32
N ASN A 320 11.79 -11.52 0.04
CA ASN A 320 10.98 -12.16 1.06
C ASN A 320 11.84 -12.98 2.03
N THR A 321 12.87 -13.66 1.53
CA THR A 321 13.86 -14.38 2.34
C THR A 321 14.57 -13.42 3.31
N LYS A 322 15.10 -12.31 2.81
CA LYS A 322 15.73 -11.28 3.66
C LYS A 322 14.74 -10.59 4.61
N ARG A 323 13.46 -10.46 4.22
CA ARG A 323 12.41 -9.91 5.09
C ARG A 323 12.18 -10.81 6.31
N VAL A 324 12.09 -12.13 6.11
CA VAL A 324 11.94 -13.10 7.21
C VAL A 324 13.19 -13.16 8.09
N GLU A 325 14.39 -13.20 7.48
CA GLU A 325 15.67 -13.13 8.22
C GLU A 325 15.75 -11.88 9.11
N ARG A 326 15.41 -10.71 8.56
CA ARG A 326 15.47 -9.42 9.29
C ARG A 326 14.51 -9.37 10.47
N LEU A 327 13.33 -9.97 10.34
CA LEU A 327 12.34 -10.02 11.43
C LEU A 327 12.69 -11.10 12.47
N GLY A 328 13.65 -11.99 12.18
CA GLY A 328 14.08 -13.06 13.08
C GLY A 328 12.98 -14.08 13.35
N VAL A 329 12.16 -14.40 12.35
CA VAL A 329 10.94 -15.21 12.52
C VAL A 329 11.08 -16.56 11.86
N GLU A 330 10.74 -17.61 12.60
CA GLU A 330 10.72 -18.98 12.08
C GLU A 330 9.31 -19.56 11.95
N TYR A 331 8.27 -18.72 11.91
CA TYR A 331 6.87 -19.17 11.76
C TYR A 331 6.65 -20.01 10.51
N TYR A 332 7.47 -19.86 9.46
CA TYR A 332 7.39 -20.70 8.27
C TYR A 332 7.54 -22.19 8.60
N LYS A 333 8.32 -22.55 9.63
CA LYS A 333 8.50 -23.93 10.10
C LYS A 333 7.19 -24.55 10.60
N ILE A 334 6.29 -23.74 11.16
CA ILE A 334 4.97 -24.19 11.63
C ILE A 334 4.10 -24.61 10.44
N PHE A 335 4.20 -23.91 9.31
CA PHE A 335 3.30 -24.09 8.16
C PHE A 335 3.90 -24.95 7.04
N GLU A 336 5.22 -25.13 6.95
CA GLU A 336 5.93 -25.76 5.81
C GLU A 336 5.33 -27.11 5.39
N ALA A 337 5.07 -28.00 6.34
CA ALA A 337 4.52 -29.34 6.10
C ALA A 337 3.02 -29.36 5.73
N HIS A 338 2.31 -28.23 5.88
CA HIS A 338 0.85 -28.14 5.81
C HIS A 338 0.34 -27.08 4.81
N TYR A 339 1.20 -26.20 4.31
CA TYR A 339 0.81 -24.98 3.58
C TYR A 339 -0.03 -25.23 2.33
N LYS A 340 0.31 -26.28 1.57
CA LYS A 340 -0.40 -26.66 0.33
C LYS A 340 -1.49 -27.72 0.55
N LYS A 341 -1.59 -28.31 1.74
CA LYS A 341 -2.60 -29.32 2.06
C LYS A 341 -4.00 -28.70 2.15
N LYS A 342 -5.03 -29.51 1.91
CA LYS A 342 -6.42 -29.10 2.17
C LYS A 342 -6.61 -28.84 3.66
N ILE A 343 -7.48 -27.89 4.00
CA ILE A 343 -7.73 -27.53 5.39
C ILE A 343 -8.31 -28.70 6.20
N THR A 344 -9.01 -29.64 5.57
CA THR A 344 -9.54 -30.85 6.19
C THR A 344 -8.46 -31.81 6.70
N GLU A 345 -7.24 -31.69 6.19
CA GLU A 345 -6.09 -32.53 6.54
C GLU A 345 -5.18 -31.86 7.60
N VAL A 346 -5.54 -30.66 8.06
CA VAL A 346 -4.67 -29.81 8.89
C VAL A 346 -5.45 -29.27 10.09
N ASP A 347 -4.92 -29.47 11.29
CA ASP A 347 -5.44 -28.78 12.48
C ASP A 347 -4.95 -27.32 12.50
N PHE A 348 -5.60 -26.48 11.70
CA PHE A 348 -5.27 -25.06 11.60
C PHE A 348 -5.38 -24.34 12.94
N LYS A 349 -6.31 -24.77 13.80
CA LYS A 349 -6.46 -24.17 15.13
C LYS A 349 -5.22 -24.43 15.97
N ALA A 350 -4.71 -25.65 16.00
CA ALA A 350 -3.50 -25.99 16.75
C ALA A 350 -2.29 -25.20 16.24
N LEU A 351 -2.08 -25.12 14.92
CA LEU A 351 -0.97 -24.34 14.32
C LEU A 351 -1.02 -22.86 14.73
N MET A 352 -2.20 -22.25 14.68
CA MET A 352 -2.37 -20.85 15.03
C MET A 352 -2.29 -20.60 16.55
N GLN A 353 -2.67 -21.58 17.37
CA GLN A 353 -2.50 -21.51 18.83
C GLN A 353 -1.03 -21.59 19.23
N GLU A 354 -0.23 -22.43 18.58
CA GLU A 354 1.23 -22.47 18.77
C GLU A 354 1.85 -21.10 18.47
N LEU A 355 1.47 -20.48 17.35
CA LEU A 355 1.90 -19.13 17.02
C LEU A 355 1.47 -18.10 18.07
N ALA A 356 0.22 -18.19 18.56
CA ALA A 356 -0.30 -17.27 19.57
C ALA A 356 0.51 -17.26 20.88
N LEU A 357 1.16 -18.37 21.24
CA LEU A 357 2.01 -18.47 22.43
C LEU A 357 3.31 -17.67 22.29
N SER A 358 3.77 -17.40 21.06
CA SER A 358 4.99 -16.64 20.79
C SER A 358 4.78 -15.12 20.79
N ILE A 359 3.54 -14.64 20.90
CA ILE A 359 3.22 -13.21 20.86
C ILE A 359 3.54 -12.57 22.22
N ALA A 360 4.53 -11.67 22.24
CA ALA A 360 4.95 -10.99 23.48
C ALA A 360 3.95 -9.94 23.98
N ASN A 361 3.32 -9.18 23.06
CA ASN A 361 2.38 -8.13 23.40
C ASN A 361 1.01 -8.71 23.78
N LYS A 362 0.57 -8.50 25.03
CA LYS A 362 -0.70 -9.02 25.56
C LYS A 362 -1.94 -8.53 24.80
N THR A 363 -1.94 -7.27 24.34
CA THR A 363 -3.06 -6.71 23.58
C THR A 363 -3.15 -7.36 22.21
N GLU A 364 -2.00 -7.52 21.53
CA GLU A 364 -1.92 -8.22 20.25
C GLU A 364 -2.35 -9.69 20.39
N ALA A 365 -1.86 -10.39 21.41
CA ALA A 365 -2.21 -11.78 21.69
C ALA A 365 -3.71 -11.95 21.94
N LYS A 366 -4.33 -11.04 22.70
CA LYS A 366 -5.77 -11.05 22.95
C LYS A 366 -6.57 -10.89 21.66
N ILE A 367 -6.26 -9.89 20.84
CA ILE A 367 -6.95 -9.65 19.55
C ILE A 367 -6.78 -10.86 18.63
N PHE A 368 -5.56 -11.40 18.53
CA PHE A 368 -5.26 -12.58 17.72
C PHE A 368 -6.07 -13.80 18.16
N GLN A 369 -6.14 -14.09 19.48
CA GLN A 369 -6.89 -15.22 20.02
C GLN A 369 -8.40 -15.06 19.84
N GLU A 370 -8.94 -13.85 20.07
CA GLU A 370 -10.36 -13.56 19.82
C GLU A 370 -10.72 -13.77 18.35
N GLU A 371 -9.86 -13.33 17.43
CA GLU A 371 -10.08 -13.51 16.00
C GLU A 371 -9.95 -14.97 15.59
N LEU A 372 -8.97 -15.70 16.11
CA LEU A 372 -8.82 -17.14 15.88
C LEU A 372 -10.06 -17.91 16.37
N HIS A 373 -10.59 -17.57 17.54
CA HIS A 373 -11.78 -18.22 18.08
C HIS A 373 -13.01 -18.06 17.18
N LYS A 374 -13.19 -16.86 16.59
CA LYS A 374 -14.26 -16.61 15.60
C LYS A 374 -13.98 -17.36 14.30
N PHE A 375 -12.76 -17.25 13.79
CA PHE A 375 -12.37 -17.82 12.51
C PHE A 375 -12.45 -19.34 12.44
N VAL A 376 -12.18 -20.04 13.54
CA VAL A 376 -12.30 -21.51 13.60
C VAL A 376 -13.71 -22.00 13.24
N LYS A 377 -14.75 -21.20 13.52
CA LYS A 377 -16.14 -21.54 13.17
C LYS A 377 -16.39 -21.55 11.66
N LEU A 378 -15.54 -20.88 10.89
CA LEU A 378 -15.62 -20.82 9.42
C LEU A 378 -14.94 -22.01 8.74
N LEU A 379 -14.00 -22.71 9.41
CA LEU A 379 -13.20 -23.78 8.80
C LEU A 379 -14.04 -24.88 8.09
N PRO A 380 -15.20 -25.34 8.63
CA PRO A 380 -16.05 -26.32 7.96
C PRO A 380 -16.60 -25.87 6.60
N PHE A 381 -16.64 -24.57 6.34
CA PHE A 381 -17.12 -24.02 5.05
C PHE A 381 -15.96 -23.74 4.08
N LEU A 382 -14.72 -23.90 4.53
CA LEU A 382 -13.50 -23.70 3.76
C LEU A 382 -12.86 -25.03 3.37
N GLU A 383 -13.54 -26.17 3.53
CA GLU A 383 -13.00 -27.53 3.34
C GLU A 383 -12.30 -27.77 2.00
N GLN A 384 -12.77 -27.11 0.93
CA GLN A 384 -12.17 -27.22 -0.40
C GLN A 384 -10.92 -26.35 -0.59
N MET A 385 -10.61 -25.47 0.36
CA MET A 385 -9.47 -24.56 0.31
C MET A 385 -8.23 -25.21 0.95
N ASN A 386 -7.07 -24.76 0.52
CA ASN A 386 -5.80 -25.12 1.12
C ASN A 386 -5.41 -24.17 2.27
N THR A 387 -4.48 -24.62 3.11
CA THR A 387 -3.98 -23.85 4.26
C THR A 387 -3.47 -22.47 3.86
N ARG A 388 -2.78 -22.33 2.72
CA ARG A 388 -2.37 -21.03 2.14
C ARG A 388 -3.54 -20.06 2.05
N SER A 389 -4.64 -20.47 1.43
CA SER A 389 -5.78 -19.58 1.19
C SER A 389 -6.51 -19.22 2.48
N VAL A 390 -6.61 -20.19 3.41
CA VAL A 390 -7.18 -19.99 4.75
C VAL A 390 -6.33 -19.05 5.59
N LEU A 391 -4.99 -19.16 5.52
CA LEU A 391 -4.08 -18.26 6.21
C LEU A 391 -4.17 -16.83 5.67
N ASN A 392 -4.27 -16.66 4.35
CA ASN A 392 -4.48 -15.33 3.75
C ASN A 392 -5.81 -14.70 4.19
N LEU A 393 -6.88 -15.50 4.27
CA LEU A 393 -8.17 -15.05 4.81
C LEU A 393 -8.05 -14.59 6.27
N PHE A 394 -7.35 -15.37 7.09
CA PHE A 394 -7.10 -14.99 8.48
C PHE A 394 -6.30 -13.68 8.58
N LEU A 395 -5.26 -13.51 7.76
CA LEU A 395 -4.50 -12.26 7.67
C LEU A 395 -5.38 -11.08 7.25
N GLN A 396 -6.30 -11.25 6.30
CA GLN A 396 -7.23 -10.17 5.91
C GLN A 396 -8.16 -9.77 7.06
N ARG A 397 -8.58 -10.71 7.91
CA ARG A 397 -9.39 -10.42 9.10
C ARG A 397 -8.59 -9.73 10.19
N LEU A 398 -7.35 -10.14 10.42
CA LEU A 398 -6.46 -9.41 11.33
C LEU A 398 -6.22 -7.98 10.82
N ALA A 399 -6.06 -7.78 9.51
CA ALA A 399 -5.82 -6.45 8.93
C ALA A 399 -6.99 -5.46 9.14
N SER A 400 -8.22 -5.94 9.34
CA SER A 400 -9.39 -5.11 9.61
C SER A 400 -9.57 -4.77 11.10
N ARG A 401 -8.74 -5.33 11.99
CA ARG A 401 -8.72 -5.00 13.41
C ARG A 401 -7.89 -3.75 13.67
N SER A 402 -8.21 -3.07 14.77
CA SER A 402 -7.42 -1.96 15.31
C SER A 402 -7.02 -2.24 16.76
N ILE A 403 -5.95 -1.58 17.18
CA ILE A 403 -5.45 -1.54 18.55
C ILE A 403 -5.78 -0.15 19.10
N ASP A 404 -6.44 -0.07 20.24
CA ASP A 404 -6.84 1.21 20.84
C ASP A 404 -5.61 2.09 21.15
N ASP A 405 -5.75 3.41 20.93
CA ASP A 405 -4.69 4.37 21.25
C ASP A 405 -4.68 4.69 22.74
N VAL A 406 -3.58 4.35 23.41
CA VAL A 406 -3.40 4.54 24.86
C VAL A 406 -2.31 5.58 25.18
N ARG A 407 -1.90 6.41 24.21
CA ARG A 407 -0.80 7.38 24.37
C ARG A 407 -1.13 8.59 25.25
N GLY A 408 -2.40 8.82 25.56
CA GLY A 408 -2.81 9.85 26.53
C GLY A 408 -2.75 11.29 26.02
N GLY A 409 -2.72 11.51 24.70
CA GLY A 409 -2.80 12.84 24.11
C GLY A 409 -4.10 13.57 24.47
N LYS A 410 -4.03 14.88 24.69
CA LYS A 410 -5.20 15.70 25.07
C LYS A 410 -6.03 16.14 23.87
N ILE A 411 -5.40 16.34 22.72
CA ILE A 411 -6.05 16.80 21.50
C ILE A 411 -6.55 15.58 20.74
N THR A 412 -7.83 15.56 20.39
CA THR A 412 -8.40 14.35 19.77
C THR A 412 -8.36 14.42 18.24
N VAL A 413 -7.85 13.37 17.61
CA VAL A 413 -7.87 13.16 16.16
C VAL A 413 -8.95 12.13 15.84
N MET A 414 -9.91 12.47 14.98
CA MET A 414 -11.05 11.59 14.68
C MET A 414 -11.65 11.83 13.29
N GLY A 415 -12.50 10.92 12.83
CA GLY A 415 -13.36 11.16 11.67
C GLY A 415 -14.53 12.09 12.00
N VAL A 416 -15.29 12.46 10.96
CA VAL A 416 -16.43 13.38 11.11
C VAL A 416 -17.63 12.73 11.82
N LEU A 417 -17.84 11.42 11.68
CA LEU A 417 -19.00 10.72 12.27
C LEU A 417 -18.90 10.58 13.79
N GLU A 418 -17.68 10.60 14.30
CA GLU A 418 -17.37 10.57 15.73
C GLU A 418 -17.66 11.90 16.42
N THR A 419 -17.81 13.00 15.66
CA THR A 419 -18.08 14.35 16.20
C THR A 419 -19.54 14.57 16.60
N ARG A 420 -20.42 13.60 16.32
CA ARG A 420 -21.86 13.72 16.59
C ARG A 420 -22.15 13.98 18.07
N SER A 421 -22.89 15.05 18.33
CA SER A 421 -23.27 15.59 19.64
C SER A 421 -22.10 16.00 20.54
N ILE A 422 -20.94 16.25 19.95
CA ILE A 422 -19.76 16.77 20.64
C ILE A 422 -19.52 18.20 20.18
N ALA A 423 -19.15 19.08 21.13
CA ALA A 423 -18.77 20.45 20.86
C ALA A 423 -17.30 20.65 21.20
N PHE A 424 -16.55 21.23 20.26
CA PHE A 424 -15.15 21.60 20.40
C PHE A 424 -15.02 23.11 20.32
N ASP A 425 -14.11 23.70 21.08
CA ASP A 425 -13.86 25.13 20.99
C ASP A 425 -13.13 25.48 19.70
N ALA A 426 -12.15 24.66 19.31
CA ALA A 426 -11.39 24.83 18.08
C ALA A 426 -11.29 23.53 17.28
N VAL A 427 -11.45 23.63 15.96
CA VAL A 427 -11.48 22.48 15.06
C VAL A 427 -10.50 22.69 13.90
N ILE A 428 -9.73 21.66 13.58
CA ILE A 428 -8.85 21.62 12.42
C ILE A 428 -9.40 20.55 11.47
N ILE A 429 -9.71 20.90 10.22
CA ILE A 429 -10.19 19.95 9.21
C ILE A 429 -9.20 19.92 8.07
N ILE A 430 -8.62 18.76 7.79
CA ILE A 430 -7.69 18.56 6.67
C ILE A 430 -8.38 17.87 5.50
N ASP A 431 -7.69 17.71 4.37
CA ASP A 431 -8.16 16.99 3.20
C ASP A 431 -9.57 17.45 2.77
N PHE A 432 -9.87 18.75 2.85
CA PHE A 432 -11.18 19.32 2.51
C PHE A 432 -11.33 19.56 0.99
N ASP A 433 -11.11 18.49 0.23
CA ASP A 433 -11.13 18.48 -1.23
C ASP A 433 -12.37 17.75 -1.81
N ASP A 434 -12.55 17.85 -3.13
CA ASP A 434 -13.73 17.34 -3.84
C ASP A 434 -13.82 15.80 -3.86
N ASN A 435 -12.74 15.10 -3.51
CA ASN A 435 -12.65 13.64 -3.42
C ASN A 435 -13.00 13.13 -2.00
N SER A 436 -12.66 13.92 -0.98
CA SER A 436 -12.76 13.52 0.42
C SER A 436 -13.99 14.10 1.13
N VAL A 437 -14.41 15.32 0.76
CA VAL A 437 -15.51 16.03 1.41
C VAL A 437 -16.47 16.64 0.39
N PRO A 438 -17.76 16.29 0.41
CA PRO A 438 -18.33 15.10 1.03
C PRO A 438 -17.90 13.83 0.27
N LYS A 439 -17.74 12.73 0.99
CA LYS A 439 -17.37 11.42 0.48
C LYS A 439 -18.51 10.87 -0.38
N ARG A 440 -18.26 10.71 -1.68
CA ARG A 440 -19.24 10.10 -2.59
C ARG A 440 -19.30 8.59 -2.38
N SER A 441 -20.50 8.05 -2.23
CA SER A 441 -20.73 6.62 -2.06
C SER A 441 -21.24 6.01 -3.37
N ASN A 442 -20.35 5.51 -4.22
CA ASN A 442 -20.72 4.82 -5.48
C ASN A 442 -21.25 3.38 -5.24
N LYS A 443 -21.94 3.12 -4.13
CA LYS A 443 -22.24 1.75 -3.64
C LYS A 443 -23.65 1.25 -3.94
N ASP A 444 -24.32 1.85 -4.92
CA ASP A 444 -25.70 1.51 -5.26
C ASP A 444 -25.68 0.41 -6.35
N MET A 445 -25.45 -0.84 -5.93
CA MET A 445 -25.23 -1.97 -6.84
C MET A 445 -26.52 -2.54 -7.43
N PHE A 446 -27.63 -2.49 -6.68
CA PHE A 446 -28.87 -3.20 -7.03
C PHE A 446 -29.96 -2.33 -7.64
N LEU A 447 -29.98 -1.04 -7.32
CA LEU A 447 -31.01 -0.10 -7.79
C LEU A 447 -30.34 1.22 -8.18
N ASN A 448 -30.81 1.82 -9.28
CA ASN A 448 -30.43 3.19 -9.64
C ASN A 448 -31.07 4.23 -8.68
N THR A 449 -30.64 5.48 -8.79
CA THR A 449 -31.15 6.57 -7.92
C THR A 449 -32.65 6.81 -8.10
N SER A 450 -33.17 6.75 -9.32
CA SER A 450 -34.59 6.99 -9.61
C SER A 450 -35.52 5.96 -8.95
N LEU A 451 -35.18 4.68 -9.01
CA LEU A 451 -35.94 3.61 -8.35
C LEU A 451 -35.88 3.74 -6.82
N ARG A 452 -34.73 4.15 -6.28
CA ARG A 452 -34.59 4.42 -4.85
C ARG A 452 -35.47 5.57 -4.39
N GLU A 453 -35.59 6.64 -5.18
CA GLU A 453 -36.49 7.76 -4.87
C GLU A 453 -37.96 7.33 -4.84
N LEU A 454 -38.40 6.53 -5.83
CA LEU A 454 -39.77 6.01 -5.88
C LEU A 454 -40.07 5.04 -4.72
N ALA A 455 -39.10 4.23 -4.31
CA ALA A 455 -39.19 3.37 -3.13
C ALA A 455 -38.95 4.11 -1.79
N ASN A 456 -38.74 5.43 -1.82
CA ASN A 456 -38.40 6.29 -0.68
C ASN A 456 -37.12 5.86 0.10
N LEU A 457 -36.24 5.09 -0.52
CA LEU A 457 -34.98 4.63 0.07
C LEU A 457 -33.92 5.76 0.09
N PRO A 458 -32.90 5.68 0.97
CA PRO A 458 -31.81 6.66 0.98
C PRO A 458 -31.01 6.68 -0.34
N THR A 459 -30.90 7.86 -0.95
CA THR A 459 -30.14 8.08 -2.19
C THR A 459 -28.68 8.46 -1.93
N MET A 460 -27.85 8.45 -2.98
CA MET A 460 -26.49 9.00 -2.91
C MET A 460 -26.48 10.47 -2.43
N GLN A 461 -27.41 11.28 -2.94
CA GLN A 461 -27.55 12.69 -2.55
C GLN A 461 -27.97 12.84 -1.09
N ASP A 462 -28.86 11.98 -0.58
CA ASP A 462 -29.26 11.99 0.83
C ASP A 462 -28.06 11.72 1.75
N ARG A 463 -27.23 10.72 1.41
CA ARG A 463 -26.01 10.38 2.17
C ARG A 463 -24.99 11.52 2.12
N GLU A 464 -24.81 12.14 0.95
CA GLU A 464 -23.93 13.31 0.79
C GLU A 464 -24.40 14.49 1.66
N ASN A 465 -25.69 14.80 1.59
CA ASN A 465 -26.32 15.87 2.35
C ASN A 465 -26.24 15.61 3.86
N LEU A 466 -26.41 14.36 4.30
CA LEU A 466 -26.26 13.99 5.69
C LEU A 466 -24.83 14.26 6.20
N GLN A 467 -23.82 13.96 5.39
CA GLN A 467 -22.43 14.29 5.75
C GLN A 467 -22.19 15.81 5.79
N LYS A 468 -22.74 16.57 4.82
CA LYS A 468 -22.70 18.04 4.84
C LYS A 468 -23.35 18.61 6.11
N HIS A 469 -24.46 18.02 6.56
CA HIS A 469 -25.10 18.38 7.82
C HIS A 469 -24.17 18.19 9.02
N TYR A 470 -23.45 17.06 9.12
CA TYR A 470 -22.49 16.85 10.21
C TYR A 470 -21.37 17.89 10.22
N TYR A 471 -20.79 18.21 9.07
CA TYR A 471 -19.80 19.29 8.98
C TYR A 471 -20.42 20.65 9.34
N GLU A 472 -21.62 20.99 8.87
CA GLU A 472 -22.27 22.25 9.22
C GLU A 472 -22.50 22.37 10.74
N MET A 473 -22.95 21.29 11.39
CA MET A 473 -23.16 21.28 12.85
C MET A 473 -21.85 21.40 13.60
N LEU A 474 -20.81 20.68 13.18
CA LEU A 474 -19.48 20.77 13.75
C LEU A 474 -18.91 22.20 13.67
N LEU A 475 -19.00 22.81 12.48
CA LEU A 475 -18.54 24.18 12.26
C LEU A 475 -19.27 25.14 13.21
N ARG A 476 -20.61 25.09 13.26
CA ARG A 476 -21.45 25.97 14.10
C ARG A 476 -21.22 25.80 15.59
N ARG A 477 -20.91 24.59 16.04
CA ARG A 477 -20.63 24.29 17.46
C ARG A 477 -19.24 24.72 17.90
N SER A 478 -18.36 25.05 16.95
CA SER A 478 -17.00 25.51 17.24
C SER A 478 -16.87 27.03 17.27
N LYS A 479 -15.93 27.55 18.07
CA LYS A 479 -15.63 28.99 18.14
C LYS A 479 -14.73 29.40 16.97
N GLU A 480 -13.73 28.58 16.65
CA GLU A 480 -12.80 28.80 15.53
C GLU A 480 -12.54 27.49 14.75
N THR A 481 -12.56 27.55 13.42
CA THR A 481 -12.22 26.42 12.56
C THR A 481 -11.11 26.79 11.58
N ALA A 482 -10.10 25.94 11.49
CA ALA A 482 -9.07 26.00 10.46
C ALA A 482 -9.25 24.83 9.48
N ILE A 483 -9.39 25.12 8.19
CA ILE A 483 -9.60 24.14 7.13
C ILE A 483 -8.39 24.17 6.19
N CYS A 484 -7.94 23.01 5.74
CA CYS A 484 -6.99 22.94 4.62
C CYS A 484 -7.29 21.82 3.64
N TYR A 485 -6.72 21.92 2.45
CA TYR A 485 -6.79 20.90 1.40
C TYR A 485 -5.53 20.91 0.54
N THR A 486 -5.31 19.84 -0.21
CA THR A 486 -4.24 19.76 -1.21
C THR A 486 -4.76 20.25 -2.57
N ALA A 487 -4.11 21.27 -3.14
CA ALA A 487 -4.37 21.83 -4.45
C ALA A 487 -3.32 21.32 -5.45
N SER A 488 -3.71 20.37 -6.30
CA SER A 488 -2.88 19.83 -7.38
C SER A 488 -3.70 19.70 -8.66
N GLU A 489 -3.10 19.30 -9.78
CA GLU A 489 -3.86 19.07 -11.02
C GLU A 489 -4.98 18.02 -10.83
N GLN A 490 -4.73 17.03 -9.97
CA GLN A 490 -5.66 15.94 -9.67
C GLN A 490 -6.60 16.26 -8.49
N ASN A 491 -6.28 17.24 -7.65
CA ASN A 491 -7.03 17.52 -6.43
C ASN A 491 -7.51 18.97 -6.36
N ARG A 492 -8.84 19.14 -6.27
CA ARG A 492 -9.52 20.43 -6.32
C ARG A 492 -10.20 20.72 -4.98
N PRO A 493 -10.35 22.02 -4.60
CA PRO A 493 -11.11 22.37 -3.41
C PRO A 493 -12.51 21.79 -3.47
N SER A 494 -13.03 21.34 -2.33
CA SER A 494 -14.39 20.84 -2.23
C SER A 494 -15.40 21.90 -2.69
N ARG A 495 -16.37 21.48 -3.51
CA ARG A 495 -17.56 22.26 -3.87
C ARG A 495 -18.32 22.77 -2.63
N PHE A 496 -18.20 22.05 -1.52
CA PHE A 496 -18.86 22.37 -0.27
C PHE A 496 -18.30 23.65 0.37
N LEU A 497 -17.03 24.02 0.12
CA LEU A 497 -16.48 25.31 0.55
C LEU A 497 -17.28 26.48 -0.03
N LYS A 498 -17.68 26.39 -1.30
CA LYS A 498 -18.50 27.40 -1.97
C LYS A 498 -19.91 27.46 -1.40
N GLU A 499 -20.54 26.31 -1.14
CA GLU A 499 -21.86 26.23 -0.49
C GLU A 499 -21.85 26.84 0.93
N LEU A 500 -20.73 26.72 1.66
CA LEU A 500 -20.51 27.33 2.97
C LEU A 500 -20.11 28.81 2.90
N GLY A 501 -19.79 29.34 1.71
CA GLY A 501 -19.31 30.71 1.53
C GLY A 501 -17.90 30.96 2.07
N ILE A 502 -17.08 29.91 2.18
CA ILE A 502 -15.71 29.97 2.70
C ILE A 502 -14.76 30.32 1.55
N LYS A 503 -13.94 31.35 1.76
CA LYS A 503 -12.90 31.77 0.80
C LYS A 503 -11.56 31.17 1.21
N THR A 504 -10.83 30.61 0.25
CA THR A 504 -9.44 30.19 0.45
C THR A 504 -8.54 31.41 0.53
N GLN A 505 -7.61 31.38 1.47
CA GLN A 505 -6.56 32.37 1.67
C GLN A 505 -5.22 31.64 1.63
N GLN A 506 -4.19 32.28 1.08
CA GLN A 506 -2.82 31.80 1.15
C GLN A 506 -2.08 32.75 2.08
N GLY A 507 -1.95 32.34 3.35
CA GLY A 507 -1.42 33.21 4.41
C GLY A 507 0.10 33.18 4.53
N TYR A 508 0.72 32.04 4.21
CA TYR A 508 2.15 31.79 4.40
C TYR A 508 2.77 31.09 3.19
N GLU A 509 4.09 31.21 3.04
CA GLU A 509 4.83 30.45 2.06
C GLU A 509 4.94 28.98 2.50
N GLU A 510 4.70 28.03 1.59
CA GLU A 510 4.81 26.59 1.87
C GLU A 510 6.19 26.17 2.41
N LYS A 511 7.23 26.93 2.04
CA LYS A 511 8.59 26.77 2.55
C LYS A 511 8.69 26.91 4.07
N GLU A 512 7.85 27.74 4.68
CA GLU A 512 7.80 27.95 6.13
C GLU A 512 7.15 26.75 6.81
N TYR A 513 6.04 26.25 6.26
CA TYR A 513 5.40 25.00 6.71
C TYR A 513 6.34 23.80 6.66
N ALA A 514 7.09 23.65 5.56
CA ALA A 514 8.09 22.59 5.45
C ALA A 514 9.14 22.67 6.58
N GLY A 515 9.49 23.88 7.03
CA GLY A 515 10.40 24.10 8.15
C GLY A 515 9.88 23.66 9.52
N ILE A 516 8.56 23.49 9.68
CA ILE A 516 7.94 22.94 10.91
C ILE A 516 8.17 21.42 11.00
N LEU A 517 8.17 20.72 9.87
CA LEU A 517 8.28 19.26 9.81
C LEU A 517 9.73 18.80 9.66
N PHE A 518 10.50 19.51 8.86
CA PHE A 518 11.84 19.10 8.49
C PHE A 518 12.84 20.13 9.00
N THR A 519 13.79 19.65 9.80
CA THR A 519 14.97 20.44 10.10
C THR A 519 15.75 20.62 8.81
N ARG A 520 15.82 21.85 8.30
CA ARG A 520 16.70 22.16 7.17
C ARG A 520 18.14 21.99 7.63
N SER A 521 18.72 20.81 7.39
CA SER A 521 20.16 20.73 7.27
C SER A 521 20.52 21.63 6.10
N LYS A 522 21.40 22.60 6.32
CA LYS A 522 22.10 23.19 5.18
C LYS A 522 22.70 21.99 4.44
N PRO A 523 22.49 21.84 3.11
CA PRO A 523 23.27 20.86 2.38
C PRO A 523 24.70 21.17 2.78
N ASN A 524 25.34 20.22 3.44
CA ASN A 524 26.75 20.37 3.73
C ASN A 524 27.32 20.42 2.33
N VAL A 525 27.60 21.63 1.83
CA VAL A 525 28.32 21.81 0.58
C VAL A 525 29.65 21.21 0.93
N GLN A 526 29.75 19.90 0.77
CA GLN A 526 31.00 19.21 0.68
C GLN A 526 31.57 19.81 -0.59
N THR A 527 32.26 20.94 -0.44
CA THR A 527 33.28 21.37 -1.36
C THR A 527 34.05 20.10 -1.64
N ALA A 528 33.97 19.63 -2.89
CA ALA A 528 34.53 18.35 -3.27
C ALA A 528 35.99 18.38 -2.83
N LYS A 529 36.30 17.71 -1.71
CA LYS A 529 37.64 17.81 -1.15
C LYS A 529 38.56 17.25 -2.21
N GLU A 530 39.55 18.04 -2.61
CA GLU A 530 40.65 17.52 -3.41
C GLU A 530 41.27 16.38 -2.62
N ILE A 531 41.42 15.24 -3.28
CA ILE A 531 42.07 14.08 -2.68
C ILE A 531 43.43 14.05 -3.33
N VAL A 532 44.38 14.74 -2.72
CA VAL A 532 45.79 14.72 -3.13
C VAL A 532 46.51 13.74 -2.22
N ALA A 533 47.15 12.74 -2.81
CA ALA A 533 47.98 11.80 -2.06
C ALA A 533 49.22 11.40 -2.87
N PRO A 534 50.34 11.08 -2.20
CA PRO A 534 51.46 10.41 -2.84
C PRO A 534 50.99 9.10 -3.46
N TYR A 535 51.23 8.92 -4.75
CA TYR A 535 50.82 7.72 -5.48
C TYR A 535 51.81 7.45 -6.60
N SER A 536 52.22 6.19 -6.75
CA SER A 536 53.14 5.75 -7.79
C SER A 536 52.62 4.50 -8.46
N PHE A 537 52.74 4.47 -9.80
CA PHE A 537 52.35 3.33 -10.62
C PHE A 537 53.49 2.32 -10.85
N GLU A 538 54.73 2.61 -10.42
CA GLU A 538 55.91 1.79 -10.73
C GLU A 538 55.80 0.31 -10.31
N ARG A 539 55.09 0.03 -9.20
CA ARG A 539 54.91 -1.33 -8.67
C ARG A 539 53.54 -1.93 -8.97
N ILE A 540 52.77 -1.28 -9.83
CA ILE A 540 51.39 -1.66 -10.13
C ILE A 540 51.36 -2.46 -11.43
N LYS A 541 50.85 -3.69 -11.35
CA LYS A 541 50.44 -4.42 -12.55
C LYS A 541 49.19 -3.76 -13.13
N LEU A 542 49.26 -3.36 -14.39
CA LEU A 542 48.19 -2.63 -15.06
C LEU A 542 47.32 -3.61 -15.85
N SER A 543 46.00 -3.55 -15.65
CA SER A 543 45.02 -4.22 -16.51
C SER A 543 44.22 -3.19 -17.30
N ASN A 544 43.61 -3.59 -18.42
CA ASN A 544 42.76 -2.68 -19.20
C ASN A 544 41.63 -2.07 -18.35
N SER A 545 40.94 -2.88 -17.53
CA SER A 545 39.87 -2.39 -16.64
C SER A 545 40.35 -1.33 -15.64
N ARG A 546 41.57 -1.51 -15.12
CA ARG A 546 42.20 -0.59 -14.17
C ARG A 546 42.62 0.72 -14.86
N LEU A 547 43.19 0.64 -16.06
CA LEU A 547 43.54 1.81 -16.87
C LEU A 547 42.29 2.59 -17.28
N LYS A 548 41.29 1.90 -17.85
CA LYS A 548 40.01 2.49 -18.25
C LYS A 548 39.36 3.23 -17.08
N THR A 549 39.32 2.63 -15.90
CA THR A 549 38.77 3.29 -14.69
C THR A 549 39.52 4.57 -14.34
N TYR A 550 40.86 4.57 -14.43
CA TYR A 550 41.69 5.73 -14.17
C TYR A 550 41.44 6.86 -15.18
N LEU A 551 41.43 6.52 -16.48
CA LEU A 551 41.21 7.47 -17.57
C LEU A 551 39.79 8.05 -17.55
N THR A 552 38.78 7.22 -17.23
CA THR A 552 37.39 7.68 -17.12
C THR A 552 37.19 8.61 -15.93
N CYS A 553 37.72 8.27 -14.74
CA CYS A 553 37.58 9.09 -13.55
C CYS A 553 38.60 8.71 -12.46
N LYS A 554 39.55 9.62 -12.17
CA LYS A 554 40.55 9.42 -11.11
C LYS A 554 39.91 9.21 -9.73
N ARG A 555 38.82 9.92 -9.41
CA ARG A 555 38.06 9.71 -8.16
C ARG A 555 37.45 8.30 -8.07
N ARG A 556 36.95 7.75 -9.17
CA ARG A 556 36.46 6.35 -9.24
C ARG A 556 37.59 5.37 -8.97
N TYR A 557 38.75 5.61 -9.59
CA TYR A 557 39.95 4.80 -9.35
C TYR A 557 40.38 4.80 -7.89
N TYR A 558 40.35 5.97 -7.23
CA TYR A 558 40.69 6.09 -5.82
C TYR A 558 39.80 5.20 -4.93
N TYR A 559 38.48 5.26 -5.10
CA TYR A 559 37.58 4.46 -4.29
C TYR A 559 37.73 2.95 -4.57
N ALA A 560 37.85 2.56 -5.83
CA ALA A 560 37.93 1.14 -6.23
C ALA A 560 39.30 0.49 -5.92
N TYR A 561 40.42 1.15 -6.25
CA TYR A 561 41.75 0.54 -6.25
C TYR A 561 42.69 1.07 -5.17
N VAL A 562 42.40 2.20 -4.54
CA VAL A 562 43.22 2.76 -3.44
C VAL A 562 42.55 2.51 -2.08
N LYS A 563 41.22 2.72 -2.00
CA LYS A 563 40.44 2.45 -0.79
C LYS A 563 39.76 1.09 -0.76
N HIS A 564 39.73 0.37 -1.88
CA HIS A 564 39.12 -0.95 -2.00
C HIS A 564 37.65 -0.98 -1.54
N ILE A 565 36.92 0.12 -1.74
CA ILE A 565 35.49 0.20 -1.42
C ILE A 565 34.76 -0.68 -2.42
N GLN A 566 34.13 -1.74 -1.93
CA GLN A 566 33.35 -2.65 -2.76
C GLN A 566 31.98 -2.06 -3.06
N GLU A 567 31.45 -2.42 -4.23
CA GLU A 567 30.07 -2.09 -4.59
C GLU A 567 29.10 -2.88 -3.70
N HIS A 568 27.95 -2.28 -3.37
CA HIS A 568 26.91 -3.00 -2.65
C HIS A 568 26.08 -3.80 -3.64
N GLU A 569 26.32 -5.11 -3.69
CA GLU A 569 25.46 -6.01 -4.43
C GLU A 569 24.17 -6.26 -3.65
N ILE A 570 23.05 -5.81 -4.23
CA ILE A 570 21.71 -6.15 -3.73
C ILE A 570 21.36 -7.49 -4.36
N PRO A 571 21.15 -8.56 -3.57
CA PRO A 571 20.68 -9.84 -4.09
C PRO A 571 19.37 -9.66 -4.88
N ARG A 572 19.26 -10.32 -6.03
CA ARG A 572 18.09 -10.25 -6.91
C ARG A 572 17.76 -11.64 -7.42
N ASP A 573 16.48 -11.88 -7.65
CA ASP A 573 16.01 -13.16 -8.21
C ASP A 573 16.39 -13.32 -9.69
N MET A 574 16.50 -12.21 -10.42
CA MET A 574 16.95 -12.21 -11.81
C MET A 574 18.47 -11.97 -11.89
N PRO A 575 19.23 -12.87 -12.54
CA PRO A 575 20.64 -12.64 -12.82
C PRO A 575 20.84 -11.36 -13.64
N GLN A 576 21.90 -10.60 -13.34
CA GLN A 576 22.28 -9.46 -14.17
C GLN A 576 22.82 -9.93 -15.52
N GLU A 577 22.73 -9.09 -16.56
CA GLU A 577 23.25 -9.42 -17.90
C GLU A 577 24.74 -9.80 -17.87
N HIS A 578 25.53 -9.16 -17.00
CA HIS A 578 26.96 -9.49 -16.83
C HIS A 578 27.19 -10.89 -16.24
N ALA A 579 26.28 -11.39 -15.40
CA ALA A 579 26.36 -12.75 -14.87
C ALA A 579 26.15 -13.78 -15.99
N ILE A 580 25.14 -13.56 -16.84
CA ILE A 580 24.86 -14.41 -18.01
C ILE A 580 26.06 -14.42 -18.97
N GLY A 581 26.64 -13.25 -19.25
CA GLY A 581 27.86 -13.16 -20.06
C GLY A 581 29.01 -13.96 -19.46
N SER A 582 29.24 -13.84 -18.16
CA SER A 582 30.29 -14.59 -17.45
C SER A 582 30.09 -16.11 -17.53
N ASP A 583 28.84 -16.59 -17.49
CA ASP A 583 28.54 -18.01 -17.61
C ASP A 583 28.74 -18.54 -19.03
N ILE A 584 28.46 -17.73 -20.06
CA ILE A 584 28.79 -18.05 -21.45
C ILE A 584 30.32 -18.18 -21.63
N HIS A 585 31.11 -17.26 -21.06
CA HIS A 585 32.58 -17.36 -21.12
C HIS A 585 33.07 -18.65 -20.45
N LYS A 586 32.57 -18.99 -19.25
CA LYS A 586 32.91 -20.25 -18.57
C LYS A 586 32.54 -21.48 -19.40
N ALA A 587 31.39 -21.46 -20.08
CA ALA A 587 30.95 -22.56 -20.93
C ALA A 587 31.90 -22.75 -22.13
N LEU A 588 32.26 -21.66 -22.81
CA LEU A 588 33.22 -21.66 -23.92
C LEU A 588 34.62 -22.07 -23.45
N GLU A 589 35.04 -21.63 -22.26
CA GLU A 589 36.30 -22.05 -21.63
C GLU A 589 36.36 -23.56 -21.45
N ARG A 590 35.33 -24.15 -20.83
CA ARG A 590 35.25 -25.60 -20.58
C ARG A 590 35.19 -26.39 -21.88
N LEU A 591 34.46 -25.89 -22.88
CA LEU A 591 34.32 -26.51 -24.19
C LEU A 591 35.69 -26.64 -24.86
N TYR A 592 36.40 -25.53 -25.04
CA TYR A 592 37.65 -25.51 -25.80
C TYR A 592 38.85 -26.04 -25.03
N LYS A 593 38.80 -26.11 -23.69
CA LYS A 593 39.77 -26.89 -22.90
C LYS A 593 39.67 -28.40 -23.16
N LYS A 594 38.50 -28.91 -23.51
CA LYS A 594 38.30 -30.34 -23.82
C LYS A 594 38.69 -30.68 -25.24
N ARG A 595 38.43 -29.76 -26.18
CA ARG A 595 38.64 -29.99 -27.61
C ARG A 595 38.98 -28.69 -28.33
N ASP A 596 40.06 -28.71 -29.09
CA ASP A 596 40.64 -27.56 -29.78
C ASP A 596 40.04 -27.28 -31.17
N PHE A 597 39.24 -28.20 -31.72
CA PHE A 597 38.51 -27.99 -32.98
C PHE A 597 37.31 -28.92 -33.17
N TYR A 598 36.40 -28.52 -34.05
CA TYR A 598 35.23 -29.31 -34.47
C TYR A 598 35.11 -29.29 -36.00
N ASP A 599 34.61 -30.38 -36.59
CA ASP A 599 34.37 -30.49 -38.05
C ASP A 599 32.88 -30.47 -38.42
N ASP A 600 32.01 -30.73 -37.43
CA ASP A 600 30.55 -30.77 -37.58
C ASP A 600 29.87 -29.75 -36.67
N VAL A 601 28.94 -28.97 -37.24
CA VAL A 601 28.21 -27.91 -36.53
C VAL A 601 27.31 -28.48 -35.44
N ARG A 602 26.69 -29.65 -35.66
CA ARG A 602 25.76 -30.25 -34.69
C ARG A 602 26.52 -30.77 -33.48
N GLU A 603 27.68 -31.37 -33.69
CA GLU A 603 28.57 -31.80 -32.63
C GLU A 603 29.00 -30.63 -31.73
N LEU A 604 29.45 -29.53 -32.32
CA LEU A 604 29.82 -28.31 -31.59
C LEU A 604 28.62 -27.73 -30.81
N GLN A 605 27.44 -27.68 -31.43
CA GLN A 605 26.21 -27.20 -30.78
C GLN A 605 25.84 -28.07 -29.57
N LEU A 606 25.84 -29.39 -29.71
CA LEU A 606 25.46 -30.31 -28.63
C LEU A 606 26.41 -30.24 -27.43
N ASP A 607 27.71 -30.10 -27.68
CA ASP A 607 28.69 -29.97 -26.60
C ASP A 607 28.61 -28.59 -25.94
N LEU A 608 28.45 -27.50 -26.72
CA LEU A 608 28.28 -26.16 -26.18
C LEU A 608 27.00 -26.03 -25.35
N GLU A 609 25.89 -26.61 -25.82
CA GLU A 609 24.62 -26.62 -25.08
C GLU A 609 24.76 -27.33 -23.72
N ARG A 610 25.56 -28.39 -23.65
CA ARG A 610 25.84 -29.13 -22.41
C ARG A 610 26.69 -28.32 -21.44
N GLU A 611 27.70 -27.61 -21.95
CA GLU A 611 28.52 -26.72 -21.11
C GLU A 611 27.73 -25.51 -20.61
N LEU A 612 26.83 -24.95 -21.42
CA LEU A 612 25.94 -23.87 -21.01
C LEU A 612 24.98 -24.31 -19.90
N GLU A 613 24.39 -25.50 -20.02
CA GLU A 613 23.56 -26.09 -18.96
C GLU A 613 24.35 -26.35 -17.67
N ALA A 614 25.64 -26.67 -17.77
CA ALA A 614 26.52 -26.89 -16.61
C ALA A 614 27.10 -25.59 -16.03
N ALA A 615 27.07 -24.48 -16.77
CA ALA A 615 27.56 -23.18 -16.33
C ALA A 615 26.44 -22.33 -15.73
N MET A 616 25.22 -22.41 -16.28
CA MET A 616 24.03 -21.71 -15.79
C MET A 616 23.31 -22.54 -14.72
N GLY A 617 22.67 -21.87 -13.76
CA GLY A 617 21.98 -22.54 -12.65
C GLY A 617 20.75 -23.35 -13.06
N SER A 618 20.16 -24.05 -12.09
CA SER A 618 19.08 -25.03 -12.29
C SER A 618 17.65 -24.48 -12.13
N SER A 619 17.49 -23.20 -11.82
CA SER A 619 16.16 -22.60 -11.63
C SER A 619 15.34 -22.58 -12.93
N GLU A 620 14.02 -22.44 -12.84
CA GLU A 620 13.15 -22.31 -14.03
C GLU A 620 13.52 -21.11 -14.90
N LEU A 621 13.83 -19.98 -14.27
CA LEU A 621 14.23 -18.76 -14.97
C LEU A 621 15.58 -18.94 -15.66
N GLU A 622 16.59 -19.50 -14.98
CA GLU A 622 17.90 -19.75 -15.58
C GLU A 622 17.83 -20.75 -16.74
N ARG A 623 16.98 -21.78 -16.64
CA ARG A 623 16.71 -22.70 -17.77
C ARG A 623 16.10 -21.97 -18.96
N TYR A 624 15.17 -21.06 -18.73
CA TYR A 624 14.59 -20.23 -19.79
C TYR A 624 15.64 -19.31 -20.44
N LEU A 625 16.45 -18.63 -19.63
CA LEU A 625 17.55 -17.77 -20.11
C LEU A 625 18.58 -18.58 -20.91
N CYS A 626 18.96 -19.75 -20.41
CA CYS A 626 19.84 -20.69 -21.11
C CYS A 626 19.28 -21.05 -22.49
N ALA A 627 17.97 -21.38 -22.59
CA ALA A 627 17.34 -21.69 -23.87
C ALA A 627 17.38 -20.52 -24.88
N ILE A 628 17.29 -19.27 -24.41
CA ILE A 628 17.47 -18.08 -25.26
C ILE A 628 18.90 -18.01 -25.80
N GLU A 629 19.90 -18.17 -24.94
CA GLU A 629 21.32 -18.07 -25.32
C GLU A 629 21.73 -19.20 -26.27
N LYS A 630 21.25 -20.43 -26.04
CA LYS A 630 21.44 -21.55 -26.98
C LYS A 630 20.97 -21.20 -28.40
N LYS A 631 19.84 -20.52 -28.53
CA LYS A 631 19.31 -20.09 -29.84
C LYS A 631 20.20 -19.02 -30.48
N ARG A 632 20.74 -18.08 -29.69
CA ARG A 632 21.64 -17.01 -30.15
C ARG A 632 22.97 -17.57 -30.67
N LEU A 633 23.55 -18.53 -29.95
CA LEU A 633 24.86 -19.11 -30.25
C LEU A 633 24.88 -20.07 -31.46
N ARG A 634 23.74 -20.29 -32.13
CA ARG A 634 23.68 -21.12 -33.35
C ARG A 634 24.49 -20.51 -34.49
N ALA A 635 24.40 -19.19 -34.67
CA ALA A 635 25.16 -18.47 -35.70
C ALA A 635 26.67 -18.54 -35.42
N PHE A 636 27.07 -18.39 -34.15
CA PHE A 636 28.44 -18.62 -33.69
C PHE A 636 28.94 -20.01 -34.11
N CYS A 637 28.21 -21.09 -33.77
CA CYS A 637 28.64 -22.45 -34.11
C CYS A 637 28.83 -22.69 -35.62
N GLN A 638 28.01 -22.05 -36.47
CA GLN A 638 28.14 -22.18 -37.93
C GLN A 638 29.43 -21.54 -38.44
N ASN A 639 29.68 -20.29 -38.05
CA ASN A 639 30.86 -19.53 -38.47
C ASN A 639 32.14 -20.13 -37.88
N GLU A 640 32.04 -20.77 -36.73
CA GLU A 640 33.16 -21.42 -36.08
C GLU A 640 33.73 -22.61 -36.84
N ILE A 641 32.85 -23.46 -37.39
CA ILE A 641 33.25 -24.58 -38.24
C ILE A 641 33.92 -24.06 -39.52
N GLU A 642 33.47 -22.94 -40.09
CA GLU A 642 34.13 -22.31 -41.23
C GLU A 642 35.55 -21.87 -40.90
N ARG A 643 35.77 -21.29 -39.70
CA ARG A 643 37.11 -20.94 -39.22
C ARG A 643 38.00 -22.16 -39.03
N PHE A 644 37.48 -23.24 -38.45
CA PHE A 644 38.23 -24.49 -38.29
C PHE A 644 38.57 -25.14 -39.63
N ARG A 645 37.67 -25.09 -40.61
CA ARG A 645 37.94 -25.52 -42.01
C ARG A 645 39.00 -24.66 -42.69
N ALA A 646 39.08 -23.37 -42.36
CA ALA A 646 40.14 -22.49 -42.82
C ALA A 646 41.50 -22.78 -42.16
N GLY A 647 41.59 -23.75 -41.25
CA GLY A 647 42.84 -24.23 -40.64
C GLY A 647 43.20 -23.57 -39.30
N TRP A 648 42.29 -22.80 -38.69
CA TRP A 648 42.47 -22.29 -37.33
C TRP A 648 42.22 -23.38 -36.29
N ARG A 649 42.94 -23.35 -35.18
CA ARG A 649 42.79 -24.27 -34.04
C ARG A 649 42.88 -23.49 -32.74
N VAL A 650 42.09 -23.85 -31.74
CA VAL A 650 42.14 -23.16 -30.44
C VAL A 650 43.39 -23.58 -29.70
N ALA A 651 44.27 -22.63 -29.39
CA ALA A 651 45.53 -22.92 -28.70
C ALA A 651 45.43 -22.64 -27.20
N TYR A 652 44.85 -21.49 -26.84
CA TYR A 652 44.76 -21.02 -25.46
C TYR A 652 43.40 -20.40 -25.17
N VAL A 653 42.90 -20.59 -23.95
CA VAL A 653 41.57 -20.14 -23.54
C VAL A 653 41.63 -19.68 -22.10
N GLU A 654 41.18 -18.45 -21.84
CA GLU A 654 41.09 -17.87 -20.50
C GLU A 654 42.43 -17.92 -19.73
N GLU A 655 43.54 -17.72 -20.43
CA GLU A 655 44.89 -17.81 -19.86
C GLU A 655 45.35 -16.44 -19.31
N PRO A 656 45.78 -16.37 -18.03
CA PRO A 656 46.36 -15.17 -17.48
C PRO A 656 47.79 -14.96 -18.01
N LEU A 657 48.02 -13.84 -18.68
CA LEU A 657 49.32 -13.49 -19.24
C LEU A 657 49.84 -12.18 -18.64
N GLU A 658 51.16 -12.05 -18.64
CA GLU A 658 51.86 -10.84 -18.22
C GLU A 658 52.98 -10.50 -19.23
N VAL A 659 53.07 -9.23 -19.59
CA VAL A 659 54.09 -8.72 -20.51
C VAL A 659 54.65 -7.38 -20.00
N PRO A 660 55.98 -7.18 -20.02
CA PRO A 660 56.56 -5.85 -19.79
C PRO A 660 56.31 -4.96 -21.01
N PHE A 661 55.75 -3.78 -20.80
CA PHE A 661 55.54 -2.79 -21.87
C PHE A 661 55.68 -1.37 -21.32
N GLY A 662 56.47 -0.54 -22.00
CA GLY A 662 56.63 0.87 -21.65
C GLY A 662 57.18 1.16 -20.24
N GLY A 663 57.82 0.19 -19.58
CA GLY A 663 58.33 0.32 -18.21
C GLY A 663 57.37 -0.15 -17.11
N MET A 664 56.17 -0.63 -17.46
CA MET A 664 55.20 -1.25 -16.55
C MET A 664 54.96 -2.72 -16.92
N THR A 665 54.43 -3.51 -15.99
CA THR A 665 53.91 -4.85 -16.28
C THR A 665 52.43 -4.77 -16.61
N LEU A 666 52.07 -5.13 -17.85
CA LEU A 666 50.68 -5.32 -18.24
C LEU A 666 50.24 -6.73 -17.88
N GLN A 667 49.02 -6.86 -17.39
CA GLN A 667 48.38 -8.13 -17.09
C GLN A 667 46.97 -8.17 -17.70
N GLY A 668 46.56 -9.36 -18.12
CA GLY A 668 45.22 -9.60 -18.66
C GLY A 668 44.92 -11.08 -18.74
N LYS A 669 43.64 -11.39 -18.88
CA LYS A 669 43.15 -12.73 -19.14
C LYS A 669 42.52 -12.69 -20.53
N ILE A 670 43.10 -13.38 -21.49
CA ILE A 670 42.61 -13.39 -22.87
C ILE A 670 41.57 -14.49 -22.99
N ASP A 671 40.37 -14.16 -23.48
CA ASP A 671 39.29 -15.14 -23.62
C ASP A 671 39.71 -16.31 -24.51
N ARG A 672 40.28 -16.03 -25.70
CA ARG A 672 40.73 -17.07 -26.62
C ARG A 672 41.84 -16.64 -27.59
N ILE A 673 42.77 -17.57 -27.85
CA ILE A 673 43.82 -17.45 -28.88
C ILE A 673 43.75 -18.64 -29.83
N ASP A 674 43.60 -18.37 -31.12
CA ASP A 674 43.63 -19.35 -32.19
C ASP A 674 44.98 -19.35 -32.91
N LYS A 675 45.42 -20.52 -33.39
CA LYS A 675 46.68 -20.71 -34.10
C LYS A 675 46.48 -21.31 -35.48
N LYS A 676 47.18 -20.76 -36.47
CA LYS A 676 47.28 -21.30 -37.83
C LYS A 676 48.72 -21.16 -38.33
N GLY A 677 49.50 -22.24 -38.26
CA GLY A 677 50.94 -22.20 -38.52
C GLY A 677 51.66 -21.30 -37.51
N ASN A 678 52.29 -20.22 -37.99
CA ASN A 678 52.98 -19.23 -37.15
C ASN A 678 52.10 -18.00 -36.80
N LEU A 679 50.85 -17.97 -37.27
CA LEU A 679 49.92 -16.86 -37.05
C LEU A 679 49.01 -17.14 -35.84
N LEU A 680 48.81 -16.11 -35.02
CA LEU A 680 47.87 -16.11 -33.90
C LEU A 680 46.72 -15.13 -34.16
N ASP A 681 45.49 -15.57 -33.88
CA ASP A 681 44.29 -14.73 -33.88
C ASP A 681 43.75 -14.62 -32.44
N VAL A 682 43.64 -13.40 -31.93
CA VAL A 682 43.24 -13.13 -30.55
C VAL A 682 41.80 -12.63 -30.50
N LEU A 683 40.96 -13.30 -29.70
CA LEU A 683 39.52 -13.10 -29.69
C LEU A 683 39.03 -12.78 -28.28
N ASP A 684 38.14 -11.79 -28.18
CA ASP A 684 37.42 -11.43 -26.96
C ASP A 684 35.92 -11.59 -27.19
N TYR A 685 35.25 -12.44 -26.40
CA TYR A 685 33.84 -12.73 -26.57
C TYR A 685 32.98 -11.56 -26.08
N LYS A 686 31.99 -11.16 -26.89
CA LYS A 686 31.03 -10.11 -26.53
C LYS A 686 29.60 -10.60 -26.68
N THR A 687 28.87 -10.56 -25.57
CA THR A 687 27.41 -10.84 -25.51
C THR A 687 26.58 -9.55 -25.52
N GLY A 688 27.18 -8.42 -25.13
CA GLY A 688 26.58 -7.08 -25.08
C GLY A 688 27.06 -6.16 -26.21
N SER A 689 26.78 -4.86 -26.07
CA SER A 689 27.39 -3.85 -26.93
C SER A 689 28.87 -3.66 -26.57
N TYR A 690 29.68 -3.31 -27.57
CA TYR A 690 31.09 -2.98 -27.42
C TYR A 690 31.39 -1.68 -28.18
N THR A 691 32.42 -0.97 -27.75
CA THR A 691 32.79 0.32 -28.34
C THR A 691 33.68 0.08 -29.55
N LEU A 692 33.25 0.56 -30.72
CA LEU A 692 34.07 0.62 -31.91
C LEU A 692 34.56 2.05 -32.13
N TYR A 693 35.87 2.19 -32.25
CA TYR A 693 36.50 3.47 -32.59
C TYR A 693 36.57 3.65 -34.10
N ASN A 694 36.45 4.90 -34.53
CA ASN A 694 36.55 5.37 -35.90
C ASN A 694 37.59 6.50 -35.98
N LYS A 695 37.87 6.97 -37.19
CA LYS A 695 38.88 8.01 -37.46
C LYS A 695 38.72 9.30 -36.63
N ASN A 696 37.52 9.61 -36.16
CA ASN A 696 37.23 10.86 -35.46
C ASN A 696 37.28 10.73 -33.92
N ASN A 697 37.22 9.51 -33.36
CA ASN A 697 37.13 9.31 -31.91
C ASN A 697 38.20 8.37 -31.34
N PHE A 698 39.01 7.71 -32.16
CA PHE A 698 40.14 6.90 -31.68
C PHE A 698 41.20 7.70 -30.88
N PRO A 699 41.44 9.02 -31.11
CA PRO A 699 42.43 9.76 -30.32
C PRO A 699 42.02 9.91 -28.84
N ASP A 700 40.72 9.93 -28.56
CA ASP A 700 40.15 10.04 -27.21
C ASP A 700 39.79 8.66 -26.62
N ALA A 701 40.43 7.58 -27.12
CA ALA A 701 40.14 6.24 -26.67
C ALA A 701 40.49 6.05 -25.19
N THR A 702 39.56 5.47 -24.44
CA THR A 702 39.76 5.09 -23.03
C THR A 702 39.72 3.58 -22.81
N ASP A 703 39.40 2.81 -23.85
CA ASP A 703 39.34 1.35 -23.81
C ASP A 703 40.40 0.75 -24.76
N PHE A 704 41.35 0.05 -24.16
CA PHE A 704 42.52 -0.53 -24.83
C PHE A 704 42.51 -2.06 -24.74
N GLN A 705 41.34 -2.68 -24.61
CA GLN A 705 41.23 -4.12 -24.35
C GLN A 705 41.98 -4.97 -25.38
N LEU A 706 41.75 -4.70 -26.67
CA LEU A 706 42.36 -5.46 -27.77
C LEU A 706 43.86 -5.18 -27.90
N GLU A 707 44.32 -3.95 -27.61
CA GLU A 707 45.74 -3.59 -27.58
C GLU A 707 46.48 -4.34 -26.46
N PHE A 708 45.88 -4.44 -25.27
CA PHE A 708 46.42 -5.26 -24.18
C PHE A 708 46.54 -6.71 -24.63
N TYR A 709 45.50 -7.26 -25.25
CA TYR A 709 45.48 -8.66 -25.69
C TYR A 709 46.50 -8.92 -26.80
N TYR A 710 46.67 -8.00 -27.75
CA TYR A 710 47.71 -8.06 -28.78
C TYR A 710 49.12 -8.14 -28.17
N LEU A 711 49.44 -7.23 -27.23
CA LEU A 711 50.75 -7.21 -26.58
C LEU A 711 51.00 -8.47 -25.73
N LEU A 712 49.99 -8.94 -25.02
CA LEU A 712 50.06 -10.15 -24.18
C LEU A 712 50.28 -11.41 -25.04
N ALA A 713 49.53 -11.57 -26.13
CA ALA A 713 49.65 -12.71 -27.04
C ALA A 713 50.93 -12.67 -27.89
N GLY A 714 51.52 -11.49 -28.12
CA GLY A 714 52.77 -11.33 -28.86
C GLY A 714 53.97 -12.08 -28.24
N LYS A 715 53.89 -12.46 -26.96
CA LYS A 715 54.87 -13.34 -26.30
C LYS A 715 54.82 -14.78 -26.82
N GLU A 716 53.64 -15.24 -27.25
CA GLU A 716 53.37 -16.61 -27.66
C GLU A 716 53.55 -16.84 -29.18
N GLY A 717 53.66 -15.77 -29.98
CA GLY A 717 53.86 -15.87 -31.43
C GLY A 717 53.51 -14.60 -32.21
N ASN A 718 53.44 -14.71 -33.54
CA ASN A 718 53.11 -13.59 -34.42
C ASN A 718 51.59 -13.37 -34.47
N VAL A 719 51.11 -12.29 -33.84
CA VAL A 719 49.68 -11.96 -33.82
C VAL A 719 49.27 -11.35 -35.16
N ASN A 720 48.43 -12.09 -35.89
CA ASN A 720 47.89 -11.73 -37.20
C ASN A 720 46.69 -10.80 -37.08
N SER A 721 45.76 -11.08 -36.16
CA SER A 721 44.59 -10.23 -35.92
C SER A 721 44.15 -10.27 -34.47
N CYS A 722 43.51 -9.18 -34.03
CA CYS A 722 42.85 -9.08 -32.73
C CYS A 722 41.46 -8.47 -32.94
N GLY A 723 40.43 -9.04 -32.31
CA GLY A 723 39.06 -8.59 -32.53
C GLY A 723 38.06 -9.06 -31.48
N PHE A 724 36.93 -8.36 -31.44
CA PHE A 724 35.76 -8.80 -30.67
C PHE A 724 35.02 -9.87 -31.44
N TYR A 725 34.73 -10.99 -30.80
CA TYR A 725 33.83 -12.00 -31.31
C TYR A 725 32.42 -11.72 -30.79
N ASP A 726 31.61 -11.10 -31.64
CA ASP A 726 30.20 -10.84 -31.36
C ASP A 726 29.42 -12.15 -31.38
N LEU A 727 29.03 -12.63 -30.20
CA LEU A 727 28.30 -13.89 -30.04
C LEU A 727 26.84 -13.79 -30.48
N LYS A 728 26.27 -12.58 -30.61
CA LYS A 728 24.90 -12.38 -31.11
C LYS A 728 24.83 -12.52 -32.62
N GLU A 729 25.79 -11.90 -33.32
CA GLU A 729 25.86 -11.97 -34.78
C GLU A 729 26.69 -13.15 -35.29
N GLY A 730 27.49 -13.77 -34.41
CA GLY A 730 28.44 -14.82 -34.77
C GLY A 730 29.62 -14.31 -35.59
N LYS A 731 30.01 -13.03 -35.48
CA LYS A 731 31.05 -12.44 -36.35
C LYS A 731 32.23 -11.92 -35.54
N VAL A 732 33.41 -12.02 -36.13
CA VAL A 732 34.62 -11.39 -35.61
C VAL A 732 34.75 -9.98 -36.19
N VAL A 733 34.84 -8.99 -35.32
CA VAL A 733 35.07 -7.60 -35.67
C VAL A 733 36.50 -7.23 -35.26
N SER A 734 37.40 -7.14 -36.24
CA SER A 734 38.81 -6.81 -36.02
C SER A 734 39.01 -5.35 -35.60
N GLU A 735 40.03 -5.09 -34.78
CA GLU A 735 40.48 -3.74 -34.45
C GLU A 735 41.15 -3.08 -35.66
N LEU A 736 40.61 -1.96 -36.11
CA LEU A 736 41.07 -1.25 -37.32
C LEU A 736 42.16 -0.22 -37.03
N PHE A 737 42.29 0.24 -35.77
CA PHE A 737 43.22 1.30 -35.37
C PHE A 737 44.27 0.82 -34.36
N LEU A 738 44.65 -0.46 -34.43
CA LEU A 738 45.50 -1.13 -33.45
C LEU A 738 46.83 -0.39 -33.25
N ASP A 739 47.58 -0.13 -34.32
CA ASP A 739 48.89 0.54 -34.25
C ASP A 739 48.78 1.95 -33.66
N GLN A 740 47.76 2.72 -34.06
CA GLN A 740 47.56 4.07 -33.53
C GLN A 740 47.20 4.05 -32.04
N LYS A 741 46.35 3.12 -31.61
CA LYS A 741 45.96 2.96 -30.20
C LYS A 741 47.11 2.42 -29.34
N LEU A 742 48.02 1.61 -29.89
CA LEU A 742 49.24 1.17 -29.20
C LEU A 742 50.17 2.35 -28.87
N GLU A 743 50.31 3.32 -29.77
CA GLU A 743 51.08 4.53 -29.50
C GLU A 743 50.43 5.41 -28.41
N ILE A 744 49.09 5.54 -28.44
CA ILE A 744 48.34 6.25 -27.38
C ILE A 744 48.50 5.53 -26.03
N LEU A 745 48.37 4.20 -26.01
CA LEU A 745 48.57 3.39 -24.81
C LEU A 745 49.99 3.58 -24.24
N LYS A 746 51.01 3.59 -25.10
CA LYS A 746 52.40 3.84 -24.70
C LYS A 746 52.57 5.23 -24.09
N ALA A 747 51.96 6.26 -24.68
CA ALA A 747 51.96 7.61 -24.13
C ALA A 747 51.33 7.66 -22.73
N HIS A 748 50.15 7.06 -22.56
CA HIS A 748 49.49 6.99 -21.24
C HIS A 748 50.34 6.27 -20.19
N ILE A 749 51.06 5.20 -20.56
CA ILE A 749 51.95 4.50 -19.63
C ILE A 749 53.12 5.38 -19.18
N GLN A 750 53.70 6.16 -20.09
CA GLN A 750 54.74 7.13 -19.71
C GLN A 750 54.19 8.20 -18.75
N ASP A 751 52.98 8.70 -19.02
CA ASP A 751 52.32 9.67 -18.13
C ASP A 751 52.08 9.08 -16.73
N LEU A 752 51.64 7.82 -16.65
CA LEU A 752 51.43 7.12 -15.37
C LEU A 752 52.72 6.94 -14.57
N LEU A 753 53.83 6.59 -15.23
CA LEU A 753 55.14 6.43 -14.58
C LEU A 753 55.72 7.76 -14.06
N ALA A 754 55.33 8.89 -14.66
CA ALA A 754 55.73 10.21 -14.20
C ALA A 754 54.99 10.67 -12.92
N VAL A 755 53.89 10.01 -12.55
CA VAL A 755 53.08 10.39 -11.37
C VAL A 755 53.80 10.01 -10.07
N LYS A 756 54.08 11.02 -9.24
CA LYS A 756 54.59 10.85 -7.86
C LYS A 756 53.57 11.29 -6.80
N GLU A 757 52.72 12.24 -7.17
CA GLU A 757 51.61 12.75 -6.39
C GLU A 757 50.40 12.89 -7.33
N LEU A 758 49.22 12.49 -6.86
CA LEU A 758 48.02 12.46 -7.67
C LEU A 758 46.87 13.14 -6.95
N ASN A 759 46.30 14.16 -7.59
CA ASN A 759 44.97 14.64 -7.26
C ASN A 759 43.92 13.73 -7.94
N PHE A 760 43.19 12.97 -7.14
CA PHE A 760 42.10 12.13 -7.62
C PHE A 760 40.86 12.99 -7.90
N THR A 761 40.91 13.73 -9.01
CA THR A 761 39.82 14.62 -9.43
C THR A 761 38.58 13.84 -9.88
N MET A 762 37.42 14.48 -9.76
CA MET A 762 36.18 14.00 -10.36
C MET A 762 36.24 14.25 -11.86
N THR A 763 35.65 13.35 -12.66
CA THR A 763 35.53 13.55 -14.12
C THR A 763 34.59 14.71 -14.43
N ASP A 764 34.79 15.43 -15.54
CA ASP A 764 33.84 16.46 -15.97
C ASP A 764 32.66 15.87 -16.75
N ASP A 765 32.80 14.64 -17.28
CA ASP A 765 31.73 13.93 -17.95
C ASP A 765 30.72 13.37 -16.94
N THR A 766 29.59 14.05 -16.80
CA THR A 766 28.50 13.62 -15.93
C THR A 766 27.81 12.35 -16.42
N LYS A 767 27.92 11.98 -17.71
CA LYS A 767 27.35 10.72 -18.21
C LYS A 767 28.03 9.51 -17.57
N ALA A 768 29.34 9.59 -17.33
CA ALA A 768 30.08 8.55 -16.63
C ALA A 768 29.65 8.39 -15.15
N CYS A 769 28.91 9.35 -14.59
CA CYS A 769 28.41 9.31 -13.22
C CYS A 769 27.04 8.62 -13.08
N ILE A 770 26.24 8.52 -14.15
CA ILE A 770 24.86 7.99 -14.13
C ILE A 770 24.80 6.58 -13.53
N TYR A 771 25.72 5.70 -13.94
CA TYR A 771 25.82 4.32 -13.46
C TYR A 771 27.07 4.10 -12.60
N CYS A 772 27.63 5.17 -12.03
CA CYS A 772 28.81 5.06 -11.18
C CYS A 772 28.41 4.61 -9.76
N PRO A 773 28.98 3.52 -9.22
CA PRO A 773 28.65 3.03 -7.88
C PRO A 773 29.06 4.02 -6.77
N TYR A 774 29.94 4.98 -7.08
CA TYR A 774 30.44 5.98 -6.14
C TYR A 774 29.81 7.37 -6.32
N ALA A 775 28.75 7.50 -7.13
CA ALA A 775 28.10 8.79 -7.41
C ALA A 775 27.63 9.50 -6.13
N LEU A 776 27.06 8.74 -5.18
CA LEU A 776 26.65 9.25 -3.86
C LEU A 776 27.83 9.83 -3.07
N LEU A 777 28.98 9.14 -3.03
CA LEU A 777 30.20 9.62 -2.36
C LEU A 777 30.79 10.88 -3.02
N CYS A 778 30.43 11.13 -4.28
CA CYS A 778 30.83 12.31 -5.04
C CYS A 778 29.78 13.42 -5.02
N GLY A 779 28.60 13.20 -4.42
CA GLY A 779 27.47 14.14 -4.47
C GLY A 779 26.89 14.34 -5.87
N ARG A 780 26.97 13.33 -6.73
CA ARG A 780 26.50 13.35 -8.13
C ARG A 780 25.45 12.27 -8.44
N ALA A 781 24.83 11.71 -7.40
CA ALA A 781 23.77 10.72 -7.50
C ALA A 781 22.40 11.38 -7.67
#